data_AF-A0A6I8NK13-F1
#
_entry.id   AF-A0A6I8NK13-F1
#
_cell.length_a   1.000
_cell.length_b   1.000
_cell.length_c   1.000
_cell.angle_alpha   90.00
_cell.angle_beta   90.00
_cell.angle_gamma   90.00
#
_symmetry.space_group_name_H-M   'P 1'
#
loop_
_entity.id
_entity.type
_entity.pdbx_description
1 polymer ?
#
loop_
_entity_poly.entity_id
_entity_poly.type
_entity_poly.pdbx_seq_one_letter_code
_entity_poly.pdbx_strand_id
1 'polypeptide(L)'
;MCPSPPLLLPLLLLLPPPPAGLVAVAVAPPAWRWPLRMAPAKASGPRPPPPGPGAQPAGGGSGRPPRPADGLALALEPGADNFLAMVDNLQGDSGRGYYLDMLIGTPPQKMHILVDTGSSNFAVAGSPHSDISSYFDAERSSTYSSKNFDVTVKYTQGSWTGSVGTDVITIPKGFNGSFVVNIATIFESENFFLPGIQWNGILGLAYAALAKPSSSLETFFDSLVKQAKIPNIFSMQMCGAGLPVAGTGINGGSLVMGGIESSLYTGDIWYTPIKEEWYYQIEILKLEVGGQNLNLDCREYNANKAIVDSGTTLLRLPQKVFEAVVETITSTSSIQDFAEGFWTGSQLACWSNSDKPWSLFPKISIYLRDENSSRSFRITILPQLYIQPMMGVASNYECYRFGISSSTNALVIGATVMEGFYVVFDRAQKRVGFAVSLCAGVVKGLFLIFASICAWYFGYLFAEIIPEDHLSSAVYRIQSIGEKPVIKAPPPKRQKCDHWTACPPDTYAYRLLSGGGKDNFAKICFEDELLIGEKKGNVARGINIAIVNYNTGKVTQTQYFDMYEGDNSGPMTAFIKNAPERSLLLMVTHDDGSTRLKNDAKSAIEALGSKEIQNMRFRSSWVFLAAKGFQLPDYLQREKINHSDNAKNRYSGWPAEIQIEGCIPRKPS
;
A
#
# COMPACT_ATOMS: atom_id res chain seq x y z
N MET A 1 14.74 25.02 -18.88
CA MET A 1 14.56 26.49 -18.82
C MET A 1 13.09 26.76 -18.58
N CYS A 2 12.75 27.49 -17.51
CA CYS A 2 11.41 28.00 -17.24
C CYS A 2 10.92 28.82 -18.45
N PRO A 3 9.79 28.46 -19.10
CA PRO A 3 9.30 29.22 -20.23
C PRO A 3 8.90 30.62 -19.76
N SER A 4 9.45 31.65 -20.41
CA SER A 4 9.14 33.04 -20.15
C SER A 4 7.65 33.31 -20.46
N PRO A 5 6.92 34.05 -19.61
CA PRO A 5 5.54 34.43 -19.92
C PRO A 5 5.54 35.41 -21.11
N PRO A 6 4.60 35.29 -22.07
CA PRO A 6 4.48 36.27 -23.14
C PRO A 6 3.90 37.57 -22.59
N LEU A 7 4.54 38.69 -22.92
CA LEU A 7 3.99 40.02 -22.74
C LEU A 7 2.74 40.18 -23.61
N LEU A 8 1.56 40.32 -23.00
CA LEU A 8 0.34 40.75 -23.66
C LEU A 8 0.22 42.28 -23.56
N LEU A 9 0.37 42.96 -24.70
CA LEU A 9 -0.13 44.32 -24.90
C LEU A 9 -1.54 44.26 -25.50
N PRO A 10 -2.49 45.15 -25.11
CA PRO A 10 -3.84 45.11 -25.62
C PRO A 10 -3.95 45.91 -26.92
N LEU A 11 -4.59 45.35 -27.95
CA LEU A 11 -5.09 46.12 -29.09
C LEU A 11 -6.58 45.81 -29.27
N LEU A 12 -7.39 46.83 -28.98
CA LEU A 12 -8.80 46.92 -29.29
C LEU A 12 -8.95 47.25 -30.79
N LEU A 13 -9.90 46.63 -31.51
CA LEU A 13 -10.95 47.28 -32.34
C LEU A 13 -11.58 46.34 -33.40
N LEU A 14 -12.92 46.29 -33.33
CA LEU A 14 -13.93 46.27 -34.42
C LEU A 14 -14.19 45.01 -35.28
N LEU A 15 -15.40 44.47 -35.14
CA LEU A 15 -16.15 43.64 -36.10
C LEU A 15 -16.89 44.53 -37.13
N PRO A 16 -17.23 44.03 -38.35
CA PRO A 16 -18.60 43.55 -38.65
C PRO A 16 -18.68 42.32 -39.63
N PRO A 17 -19.88 41.75 -39.94
CA PRO A 17 -20.12 40.32 -40.23
C PRO A 17 -20.49 39.98 -41.71
N PRO A 18 -21.22 38.88 -42.05
CA PRO A 18 -20.78 37.73 -42.88
C PRO A 18 -21.41 37.68 -44.30
N PRO A 19 -21.20 36.57 -45.05
CA PRO A 19 -22.36 35.95 -45.71
C PRO A 19 -22.42 34.41 -45.66
N ALA A 20 -23.63 33.92 -45.90
CA ALA A 20 -24.12 32.55 -45.79
C ALA A 20 -23.92 31.67 -47.04
N GLY A 21 -24.07 30.35 -46.90
CA GLY A 21 -24.34 29.43 -48.02
C GLY A 21 -24.12 27.94 -47.72
N LEU A 22 -25.20 27.15 -47.74
CA LEU A 22 -25.32 25.72 -47.48
C LEU A 22 -24.68 24.80 -48.55
N VAL A 23 -24.35 23.54 -48.21
CA VAL A 23 -25.10 22.30 -48.54
C VAL A 23 -24.23 21.05 -48.24
N ALA A 24 -24.84 20.06 -47.57
CA ALA A 24 -24.31 18.73 -47.31
C ALA A 24 -24.76 17.73 -48.39
N VAL A 25 -23.93 16.74 -48.73
CA VAL A 25 -24.36 15.43 -49.27
C VAL A 25 -23.41 14.34 -48.76
N ALA A 26 -23.99 13.30 -48.16
CA ALA A 26 -23.35 12.05 -47.78
C ALA A 26 -23.68 10.96 -48.83
N VAL A 27 -22.71 10.11 -49.19
CA VAL A 27 -22.95 8.76 -49.74
C VAL A 27 -21.78 7.84 -49.36
N ALA A 28 -22.10 6.64 -48.87
CA ALA A 28 -21.22 5.48 -48.72
C ALA A 28 -21.84 4.27 -49.49
N PRO A 29 -21.29 3.05 -49.42
CA PRO A 29 -20.17 2.47 -50.18
C PRO A 29 -20.66 1.33 -51.12
N PRO A 30 -19.76 0.53 -51.73
CA PRO A 30 -19.81 -0.91 -51.42
C PRO A 30 -18.44 -1.64 -51.43
N ALA A 31 -18.53 -2.96 -51.31
CA ALA A 31 -17.65 -3.92 -50.69
C ALA A 31 -16.93 -4.89 -51.66
N TRP A 32 -15.79 -5.45 -51.19
CA TRP A 32 -15.35 -6.87 -51.29
C TRP A 32 -14.91 -7.50 -52.64
N ARG A 33 -13.65 -8.01 -52.71
CA ARG A 33 -13.20 -9.44 -52.61
C ARG A 33 -11.80 -9.70 -53.23
N TRP A 34 -11.09 -10.68 -52.65
CA TRP A 34 -9.78 -11.24 -53.03
C TRP A 34 -9.87 -12.29 -54.16
N PRO A 35 -8.74 -12.75 -54.73
CA PRO A 35 -8.37 -14.16 -54.51
C PRO A 35 -6.87 -14.50 -54.34
N LEU A 36 -6.63 -15.70 -53.81
CA LEU A 36 -5.37 -16.43 -53.56
C LEU A 36 -4.71 -17.03 -54.82
N ARG A 37 -3.38 -17.30 -54.80
CA ARG A 37 -2.73 -18.64 -54.78
C ARG A 37 -1.28 -18.69 -55.35
N MET A 38 -0.42 -19.37 -54.57
CA MET A 38 0.58 -20.43 -54.86
C MET A 38 1.73 -20.30 -55.89
N ALA A 39 2.86 -20.90 -55.48
CA ALA A 39 4.18 -21.03 -56.09
C ALA A 39 4.29 -22.04 -57.25
N PRO A 40 5.50 -22.13 -57.88
CA PRO A 40 6.10 -23.45 -58.11
C PRO A 40 7.61 -23.54 -57.79
N ALA A 41 8.12 -24.77 -57.81
CA ALA A 41 9.44 -25.23 -57.35
C ALA A 41 10.38 -25.69 -58.50
N LYS A 42 11.69 -25.59 -58.22
CA LYS A 42 12.88 -26.43 -58.59
C LYS A 42 13.10 -26.98 -60.02
N ALA A 43 14.36 -26.81 -60.48
CA ALA A 43 15.20 -27.74 -61.29
C ALA A 43 16.67 -27.22 -61.23
N SER A 44 17.80 -27.90 -61.54
CA SER A 44 18.39 -29.22 -61.22
C SER A 44 19.79 -29.29 -61.90
N GLY A 45 20.90 -29.45 -61.14
CA GLY A 45 22.24 -30.02 -61.54
C GLY A 45 23.11 -29.32 -62.62
N PRO A 46 24.41 -29.70 -62.85
CA PRO A 46 25.12 -30.90 -62.38
C PRO A 46 26.61 -30.75 -61.87
N ARG A 47 26.98 -31.71 -60.99
CA ARG A 47 28.21 -32.53 -60.70
C ARG A 47 29.71 -32.08 -60.76
N PRO A 48 30.61 -32.79 -60.00
CA PRO A 48 32.01 -32.45 -59.61
C PRO A 48 33.11 -33.35 -60.25
N PRO A 49 34.42 -33.22 -59.89
CA PRO A 49 35.16 -34.27 -59.10
C PRO A 49 36.38 -33.73 -58.28
N PRO A 50 37.32 -34.54 -57.71
CA PRO A 50 37.26 -35.71 -56.79
C PRO A 50 38.07 -35.48 -55.46
N PRO A 51 38.17 -36.47 -54.51
CA PRO A 51 38.64 -36.27 -53.14
C PRO A 51 40.03 -36.86 -52.81
N GLY A 52 40.64 -36.41 -51.69
CA GLY A 52 41.80 -37.05 -51.05
C GLY A 52 42.24 -36.35 -49.75
N PRO A 53 42.88 -37.03 -48.78
CA PRO A 53 42.42 -37.06 -47.38
C PRO A 53 43.39 -36.46 -46.35
N GLY A 54 42.91 -36.18 -45.12
CA GLY A 54 43.81 -36.06 -43.95
C GLY A 54 43.30 -35.28 -42.73
N ALA A 55 42.92 -36.04 -41.70
CA ALA A 55 43.15 -35.83 -40.25
C ALA A 55 42.63 -34.57 -39.47
N GLN A 56 41.96 -34.89 -38.36
CA GLN A 56 41.50 -34.09 -37.20
C GLN A 56 42.66 -33.57 -36.30
N PRO A 57 42.41 -32.87 -35.14
CA PRO A 57 41.48 -31.76 -34.87
C PRO A 57 42.10 -30.60 -34.03
N ALA A 58 41.39 -29.46 -34.08
CA ALA A 58 41.04 -28.50 -33.01
C ALA A 58 42.13 -27.87 -32.10
N GLY A 59 42.37 -26.58 -32.35
CA GLY A 59 42.92 -25.57 -31.43
C GLY A 59 42.19 -24.23 -31.65
N GLY A 60 41.96 -23.47 -30.59
CA GLY A 60 40.95 -22.41 -30.51
C GLY A 60 41.22 -21.10 -31.25
N GLY A 61 40.16 -20.29 -31.35
CA GLY A 61 40.22 -18.84 -31.10
C GLY A 61 40.28 -17.87 -32.30
N SER A 62 39.15 -17.17 -32.49
CA SER A 62 38.98 -15.77 -32.91
C SER A 62 38.81 -15.40 -34.40
N GLY A 63 37.72 -14.65 -34.67
CA GLY A 63 37.74 -13.53 -35.61
C GLY A 63 36.76 -13.55 -36.79
N ARG A 64 35.59 -12.89 -36.66
CA ARG A 64 34.99 -12.12 -37.78
C ARG A 64 34.08 -10.98 -37.31
N PRO A 65 34.20 -9.75 -37.89
CA PRO A 65 33.32 -8.60 -37.65
C PRO A 65 32.10 -8.60 -38.61
N PRO A 66 31.13 -7.67 -38.44
CA PRO A 66 29.69 -7.97 -38.55
C PRO A 66 29.00 -7.44 -39.82
N ARG A 67 27.76 -7.91 -40.07
CA ARG A 67 26.53 -7.20 -40.53
C ARG A 67 25.45 -8.20 -40.99
N PRO A 68 24.18 -7.80 -41.14
CA PRO A 68 23.24 -7.37 -40.10
C PRO A 68 22.03 -8.33 -40.08
N ALA A 69 21.51 -8.69 -38.91
CA ALA A 69 20.24 -9.40 -38.84
C ALA A 69 19.34 -8.68 -37.85
N ASP A 70 18.29 -8.11 -38.43
CA ASP A 70 17.08 -7.67 -37.76
C ASP A 70 16.63 -8.75 -36.76
N GLY A 71 16.54 -8.34 -35.50
CA GLY A 71 16.10 -9.18 -34.39
C GLY A 71 15.49 -8.29 -33.32
N LEU A 72 14.21 -7.98 -33.50
CA LEU A 72 13.33 -7.50 -32.45
C LEU A 72 13.39 -8.48 -31.27
N ALA A 73 13.77 -7.97 -30.10
CA ALA A 73 13.92 -8.68 -28.82
C ALA A 73 15.19 -9.55 -28.67
N LEU A 74 16.15 -9.00 -27.91
CA LEU A 74 17.03 -9.81 -27.08
C LEU A 74 16.37 -9.89 -25.70
N ALA A 75 15.82 -11.04 -25.36
CA ALA A 75 15.52 -11.35 -23.96
C ALA A 75 16.86 -11.35 -23.22
N LEU A 76 17.06 -10.38 -22.34
CA LEU A 76 18.05 -10.50 -21.27
C LEU A 76 17.61 -11.70 -20.43
N GLU A 77 18.50 -12.68 -20.29
CA GLU A 77 18.27 -13.80 -19.38
C GLU A 77 17.90 -13.28 -17.98
N PRO A 78 17.01 -13.96 -17.24
CA PRO A 78 16.64 -13.53 -15.89
C PRO A 78 17.86 -13.64 -14.99
N GLY A 79 18.52 -12.50 -14.75
CA GLY A 79 19.40 -12.34 -13.61
C GLY A 79 18.64 -12.73 -12.35
N ALA A 80 19.20 -13.65 -11.59
CA ALA A 80 18.62 -14.28 -10.42
C ALA A 80 18.56 -13.32 -9.21
N ASP A 81 17.93 -12.16 -9.35
CA ASP A 81 17.75 -11.21 -8.26
C ASP A 81 16.30 -11.27 -7.77
N ASN A 82 16.06 -12.12 -6.77
CA ASN A 82 14.76 -12.23 -6.13
C ASN A 82 14.53 -11.02 -5.20
N PHE A 83 14.09 -9.88 -5.77
CA PHE A 83 13.77 -8.66 -5.02
C PHE A 83 12.65 -8.85 -3.98
N LEU A 84 11.91 -9.97 -4.02
CA LEU A 84 10.91 -10.32 -3.00
C LEU A 84 11.51 -10.40 -1.59
N ALA A 85 12.80 -10.70 -1.46
CA ALA A 85 13.49 -10.70 -0.15
C ALA A 85 13.64 -9.29 0.46
N MET A 86 13.47 -8.24 -0.36
CA MET A 86 13.54 -6.82 0.03
C MET A 86 12.14 -6.18 0.17
N VAL A 87 11.07 -6.94 -0.04
CA VAL A 87 9.71 -6.47 0.21
C VAL A 87 9.44 -6.51 1.71
N ASP A 88 8.80 -5.46 2.24
CA ASP A 88 8.47 -5.29 3.65
C ASP A 88 9.71 -5.35 4.57
N ASN A 89 10.81 -4.71 4.14
CA ASN A 89 12.07 -4.62 4.89
C ASN A 89 12.26 -3.28 5.62
N LEU A 90 11.38 -2.30 5.42
CA LEU A 90 11.34 -1.06 6.20
C LEU A 90 10.31 -1.15 7.34
N GLN A 91 10.59 -0.42 8.40
CA GLN A 91 9.71 -0.17 9.55
C GLN A 91 9.68 1.35 9.82
N GLY A 92 8.67 1.82 10.55
CA GLY A 92 8.56 3.22 10.97
C GLY A 92 7.47 3.99 10.22
N ASP A 93 7.47 5.32 10.37
CA ASP A 93 6.45 6.24 9.88
C ASP A 93 7.06 7.58 9.47
N SER A 94 6.34 8.43 8.72
CA SER A 94 6.86 9.74 8.29
C SER A 94 7.27 10.67 9.44
N GLY A 95 6.64 10.57 10.62
CA GLY A 95 6.93 11.43 11.75
C GLY A 95 8.23 11.09 12.48
N ARG A 96 8.60 9.80 12.53
CA ARG A 96 9.83 9.33 13.20
C ARG A 96 10.91 8.88 12.23
N GLY A 97 10.59 8.70 10.95
CA GLY A 97 11.49 8.20 9.92
C GLY A 97 11.36 6.70 9.68
N TYR A 98 11.66 6.29 8.45
CA TYR A 98 11.65 4.89 8.02
C TYR A 98 13.03 4.28 8.15
N TYR A 99 13.13 3.12 8.80
CA TYR A 99 14.39 2.46 9.07
C TYR A 99 14.35 0.99 8.65
N LEU A 100 15.53 0.43 8.39
CA LEU A 100 15.74 -1.01 8.18
C LEU A 100 16.64 -1.61 9.26
N ASP A 101 16.54 -2.92 9.42
CA ASP A 101 17.47 -3.68 10.24
C ASP A 101 18.77 -3.92 9.46
N MET A 102 19.90 -3.65 10.10
CA MET A 102 21.24 -3.97 9.58
C MET A 102 22.06 -4.67 10.65
N LEU A 103 22.87 -5.64 10.26
CA LEU A 103 23.84 -6.29 11.14
C LEU A 103 25.23 -5.75 10.82
N ILE A 104 25.97 -5.30 11.83
CA ILE A 104 27.26 -4.62 11.67
C ILE A 104 28.32 -5.34 12.51
N GLY A 105 29.48 -5.60 11.92
CA GLY A 105 30.64 -6.16 12.61
C GLY A 105 30.64 -7.67 12.77
N THR A 106 31.69 -8.17 13.41
CA THR A 106 31.92 -9.61 13.65
C THR A 106 32.34 -9.87 15.11
N PRO A 107 31.47 -10.47 15.96
CA PRO A 107 30.14 -11.00 15.63
C PRO A 107 29.11 -9.90 15.31
N PRO A 108 28.05 -10.21 14.54
CA PRO A 108 27.12 -9.18 14.05
C PRO A 108 26.29 -8.54 15.17
N GLN A 109 26.29 -7.20 15.20
CA GLN A 109 25.51 -6.37 16.10
C GLN A 109 24.31 -5.78 15.34
N LYS A 110 23.10 -6.04 15.83
CA LYS A 110 21.87 -5.58 15.17
C LYS A 110 21.61 -4.11 15.48
N MET A 111 21.41 -3.32 14.42
CA MET A 111 21.11 -1.89 14.48
C MET A 111 19.88 -1.56 13.61
N HIS A 112 19.19 -0.49 13.98
CA HIS A 112 18.02 0.04 13.28
C HIS A 112 18.45 1.34 12.59
N ILE A 113 18.47 1.35 11.26
CA ILE A 113 19.12 2.42 10.50
C ILE A 113 18.09 3.21 9.71
N LEU A 114 17.93 4.49 10.03
CA LEU A 114 17.11 5.44 9.27
C LEU A 114 17.57 5.51 7.81
N VAL A 115 16.65 5.41 6.86
CA VAL A 115 16.94 5.57 5.44
C VAL A 115 16.80 7.02 5.04
N ASP A 116 17.90 7.63 4.61
CA ASP A 116 17.98 9.06 4.34
C ASP A 116 18.54 9.36 2.94
N THR A 117 17.68 9.76 2.01
CA THR A 117 18.09 10.20 0.67
C THR A 117 18.54 11.67 0.63
N GLY A 118 18.52 12.38 1.76
CA GLY A 118 18.98 13.76 1.93
C GLY A 118 20.43 13.90 2.44
N SER A 119 21.12 12.80 2.78
CA SER A 119 22.53 12.81 3.17
C SER A 119 23.33 11.64 2.57
N SER A 120 24.63 11.56 2.85
CA SER A 120 25.55 10.60 2.20
C SER A 120 26.50 9.85 3.13
N ASN A 121 26.38 10.06 4.44
CA ASN A 121 27.18 9.35 5.43
C ASN A 121 26.38 8.18 6.00
N PHE A 122 27.02 7.03 6.16
CA PHE A 122 26.50 5.96 7.02
C PHE A 122 27.08 6.15 8.43
N ALA A 123 26.21 6.38 9.41
CA ALA A 123 26.61 6.66 10.78
C ALA A 123 25.71 5.93 11.77
N VAL A 124 26.27 5.44 12.87
CA VAL A 124 25.54 4.72 13.92
C VAL A 124 25.96 5.23 15.29
N ALA A 125 25.07 5.14 16.28
CA ALA A 125 25.45 5.38 17.66
C ALA A 125 26.63 4.47 18.03
N GLY A 126 27.72 5.06 18.50
CA GLY A 126 28.93 4.38 19.02
C GLY A 126 29.03 4.42 20.54
N SER A 127 28.12 5.11 21.22
CA SER A 127 28.07 5.24 22.67
C SER A 127 26.62 5.19 23.19
N PRO A 128 26.40 4.89 24.48
CA PRO A 128 25.08 5.00 25.10
C PRO A 128 24.48 6.41 24.95
N HIS A 129 23.16 6.49 24.73
CA HIS A 129 22.39 7.73 24.71
C HIS A 129 20.99 7.48 25.30
N SER A 130 20.36 8.48 25.92
CA SER A 130 19.07 8.34 26.63
C SER A 130 17.93 7.84 25.75
N ASP A 131 17.93 8.28 24.49
CA ASP A 131 16.83 8.09 23.54
C ASP A 131 17.02 6.90 22.58
N ILE A 132 18.06 6.08 22.79
CA ILE A 132 18.32 4.87 21.99
C ILE A 132 18.39 3.63 22.88
N SER A 133 17.97 2.48 22.34
CA SER A 133 17.98 1.20 23.06
C SER A 133 19.29 0.43 22.94
N SER A 134 20.09 0.69 21.90
CA SER A 134 21.36 0.04 21.64
C SER A 134 22.29 0.92 20.80
N TYR A 135 23.58 0.61 20.84
CA TYR A 135 24.63 1.26 20.06
C TYR A 135 25.59 0.19 19.51
N PHE A 136 26.39 0.56 18.51
CA PHE A 136 27.43 -0.28 17.92
C PHE A 136 28.72 -0.15 18.73
N ASP A 137 29.18 -1.26 19.31
CA ASP A 137 30.44 -1.34 20.03
C ASP A 137 31.55 -1.80 19.08
N ALA A 138 32.36 -0.84 18.64
CA ALA A 138 33.45 -1.09 17.69
C ALA A 138 34.52 -2.04 18.24
N GLU A 139 34.77 -2.03 19.56
CA GLU A 139 35.78 -2.90 20.19
C GLU A 139 35.37 -4.37 20.18
N ARG A 140 34.06 -4.66 20.10
CA ARG A 140 33.54 -6.02 20.00
C ARG A 140 33.59 -6.60 18.59
N SER A 141 33.86 -5.78 17.58
CA SER A 141 33.93 -6.24 16.20
C SER A 141 35.37 -6.54 15.79
N SER A 142 35.67 -7.81 15.56
CA SER A 142 36.96 -8.27 15.03
C SER A 142 37.25 -7.79 13.60
N THR A 143 36.24 -7.31 12.87
CA THR A 143 36.35 -6.79 11.50
C THR A 143 36.35 -5.27 11.41
N TYR A 144 36.16 -4.58 12.54
CA TYR A 144 36.23 -3.12 12.57
C TYR A 144 37.66 -2.64 12.30
N SER A 145 37.80 -1.65 11.43
CA SER A 145 39.07 -1.00 11.14
C SER A 145 38.92 0.51 11.20
N SER A 146 39.58 1.13 12.18
CA SER A 146 39.60 2.60 12.33
C SER A 146 40.36 3.26 11.17
N LYS A 147 39.85 4.38 10.68
CA LYS A 147 40.57 5.28 9.77
C LYS A 147 41.30 6.42 10.49
N ASN A 148 41.22 6.46 11.82
CA ASN A 148 41.94 7.41 12.69
C ASN A 148 41.64 8.89 12.40
N PHE A 149 40.39 9.21 12.07
CA PHE A 149 39.91 10.59 12.02
C PHE A 149 38.42 10.66 12.36
N ASP A 150 38.01 11.83 12.86
CA ASP A 150 36.61 12.11 13.21
C ASP A 150 35.95 12.98 12.15
N VAL A 151 34.61 12.94 12.12
CA VAL A 151 33.80 13.77 11.24
C VAL A 151 32.62 14.33 12.02
N THR A 152 32.34 15.62 11.80
CA THR A 152 31.14 16.29 12.29
C THR A 152 30.18 16.55 11.13
N VAL A 153 28.92 16.18 11.30
CA VAL A 153 27.85 16.40 10.33
C VAL A 153 26.74 17.21 10.97
N LYS A 154 26.30 18.26 10.26
CA LYS A 154 25.18 19.11 10.67
C LYS A 154 24.05 18.97 9.67
N TYR A 155 22.83 18.78 10.18
CA TYR A 155 21.60 18.73 9.40
C TYR A 155 20.83 20.03 9.57
N THR A 156 19.64 20.10 8.96
CA THR A 156 18.69 21.20 9.23
C THR A 156 18.33 21.25 10.72
N GLN A 157 18.16 20.09 11.34
CA GLN A 157 17.92 19.94 12.76
C GLN A 157 18.86 18.87 13.31
N GLY A 158 19.69 19.28 14.26
CA GLY A 158 20.64 18.39 14.93
C GLY A 158 21.97 18.20 14.20
N SER A 159 22.91 17.61 14.93
CA SER A 159 24.26 17.31 14.48
C SER A 159 24.84 16.15 15.25
N TRP A 160 25.86 15.52 14.69
CA TRP A 160 26.65 14.52 15.37
C TRP A 160 28.12 14.62 15.00
N THR A 161 28.97 14.12 15.91
CA THR A 161 30.40 13.88 15.69
C THR A 161 30.68 12.40 15.95
N GLY A 162 31.44 11.78 15.05
CA GLY A 162 31.78 10.37 15.16
C GLY A 162 33.12 10.02 14.54
N SER A 163 33.73 8.95 15.04
CA SER A 163 34.97 8.41 14.51
C SER A 163 34.72 7.58 13.26
N VAL A 164 35.53 7.77 12.22
CA VAL A 164 35.34 7.07 10.95
C VAL A 164 36.17 5.79 10.92
N GLY A 165 35.52 4.71 10.51
CA GLY A 165 36.13 3.41 10.28
C GLY A 165 35.50 2.70 9.07
N THR A 166 35.84 1.43 8.94
CA THR A 166 35.14 0.48 8.08
C THR A 166 34.75 -0.75 8.87
N ASP A 167 33.62 -1.34 8.54
CA ASP A 167 33.26 -2.67 9.03
C ASP A 167 32.42 -3.42 8.01
N VAL A 168 32.21 -4.69 8.27
CA VAL A 168 31.37 -5.61 7.51
C VAL A 168 29.91 -5.39 7.92
N ILE A 169 29.03 -5.24 6.93
CA ILE A 169 27.59 -5.18 7.11
C ILE A 169 26.89 -6.35 6.42
N THR A 170 25.77 -6.77 6.98
CA THR A 170 24.82 -7.71 6.38
C THR A 170 23.42 -7.11 6.48
N ILE A 171 22.63 -7.23 5.42
CA ILE A 171 21.24 -6.75 5.37
C ILE A 171 20.32 -7.97 5.42
N PRO A 172 19.71 -8.31 6.58
CA PRO A 172 18.98 -9.57 6.75
C PRO A 172 17.85 -9.78 5.75
N LYS A 173 17.13 -8.70 5.41
CA LYS A 173 16.09 -8.65 4.38
C LYS A 173 16.59 -7.84 3.18
N GLY A 174 17.61 -8.38 2.53
CA GLY A 174 18.38 -7.70 1.50
C GLY A 174 19.13 -8.68 0.62
N PHE A 175 20.39 -8.36 0.37
CA PHE A 175 21.29 -9.25 -0.36
C PHE A 175 21.80 -10.37 0.54
N ASN A 176 21.95 -11.56 -0.03
CA ASN A 176 22.67 -12.63 0.62
C ASN A 176 24.18 -12.38 0.48
N GLY A 177 24.81 -11.93 1.56
CA GLY A 177 26.23 -11.63 1.58
C GLY A 177 26.57 -10.55 2.61
N SER A 178 27.87 -10.28 2.71
CA SER A 178 28.40 -9.25 3.60
C SER A 178 29.32 -8.31 2.84
N PHE A 179 29.28 -7.02 3.16
CA PHE A 179 29.96 -5.97 2.41
C PHE A 179 30.76 -5.08 3.35
N VAL A 180 31.95 -4.65 2.95
CA VAL A 180 32.77 -3.73 3.75
C VAL A 180 32.37 -2.30 3.38
N VAL A 181 31.93 -1.51 4.35
CA VAL A 181 31.47 -0.13 4.11
C VAL A 181 32.15 0.85 5.05
N ASN A 182 32.22 2.12 4.65
CA ASN A 182 32.59 3.20 5.57
C ASN A 182 31.46 3.40 6.59
N ILE A 183 31.84 3.56 7.86
CA ILE A 183 30.91 3.79 8.96
C ILE A 183 31.48 4.86 9.89
N ALA A 184 30.63 5.79 10.34
CA ALA A 184 30.95 6.72 11.43
C ALA A 184 30.30 6.25 12.73
N THR A 185 31.10 6.05 13.79
CA THR A 185 30.62 5.68 15.12
C THR A 185 30.45 6.95 15.96
N ILE A 186 29.19 7.37 16.14
CA ILE A 186 28.81 8.62 16.80
C ILE A 186 29.09 8.52 18.29
N PHE A 187 29.93 9.40 18.82
CA PHE A 187 30.23 9.52 20.25
C PHE A 187 29.68 10.81 20.86
N GLU A 188 29.28 11.78 20.03
CA GLU A 188 28.66 13.04 20.46
C GLU A 188 27.54 13.43 19.49
N SER A 189 26.40 13.87 20.02
CA SER A 189 25.30 14.35 19.20
C SER A 189 24.46 15.40 19.91
N GLU A 190 23.89 16.31 19.14
CA GLU A 190 22.96 17.33 19.61
C GLU A 190 21.69 17.26 18.76
N ASN A 191 20.52 17.09 19.38
CA ASN A 191 19.21 17.06 18.71
C ASN A 191 19.12 16.11 17.49
N PHE A 192 19.95 15.07 17.46
CA PHE A 192 19.94 14.05 16.41
C PHE A 192 19.10 12.85 16.82
N PHE A 193 19.43 12.21 17.95
CA PHE A 193 18.57 11.22 18.58
C PHE A 193 17.48 11.93 19.38
N LEU A 194 16.22 11.74 18.99
CA LEU A 194 15.06 12.38 19.61
C LEU A 194 14.22 11.37 20.41
N PRO A 195 13.48 11.81 21.44
CA PRO A 195 12.63 10.92 22.21
C PRO A 195 11.62 10.16 21.35
N GLY A 196 11.54 8.85 21.55
CA GLY A 196 10.56 7.97 20.91
C GLY A 196 10.95 7.44 19.52
N ILE A 197 12.11 7.83 18.98
CA ILE A 197 12.68 7.18 17.79
C ILE A 197 12.91 5.68 18.06
N GLN A 198 12.94 4.90 16.98
CA GLN A 198 13.19 3.44 17.03
C GLN A 198 14.49 3.05 16.30
N TRP A 199 15.21 4.05 15.76
CA TRP A 199 16.46 3.89 15.05
C TRP A 199 17.62 4.44 15.86
N ASN A 200 18.82 3.91 15.62
CA ASN A 200 20.05 4.22 16.32
C ASN A 200 21.22 4.44 15.34
N GLY A 201 20.90 4.72 14.08
CA GLY A 201 21.83 5.14 13.04
C GLY A 201 21.08 5.71 11.83
N ILE A 202 21.85 6.19 10.86
CA ILE A 202 21.37 6.80 9.61
C ILE A 202 22.18 6.30 8.42
N LEU A 203 21.48 6.00 7.33
CA LEU A 203 22.00 5.55 6.06
C LEU A 203 21.81 6.63 5.00
N GLY A 204 22.83 7.46 4.81
CA GLY A 204 22.85 8.43 3.72
C GLY A 204 22.95 7.74 2.35
N LEU A 205 21.91 7.90 1.53
CA LEU A 205 21.79 7.31 0.18
C LEU A 205 21.97 8.33 -0.95
N ALA A 206 22.27 9.60 -0.67
CA ALA A 206 22.57 10.61 -1.70
C ALA A 206 23.97 10.39 -2.32
N TYR A 207 24.49 11.37 -3.06
CA TYR A 207 25.75 11.25 -3.79
C TYR A 207 26.96 11.70 -2.96
N ALA A 208 28.14 11.17 -3.28
CA ALA A 208 29.39 11.47 -2.58
C ALA A 208 29.69 12.98 -2.42
N ALA A 209 29.17 13.85 -3.28
CA ALA A 209 29.34 15.31 -3.14
C ALA A 209 28.84 15.87 -1.79
N LEU A 210 27.90 15.20 -1.10
CA LEU A 210 27.44 15.58 0.23
C LEU A 210 28.18 14.87 1.37
N ALA A 211 28.97 13.83 1.06
CA ALA A 211 29.67 13.05 2.06
C ALA A 211 30.66 13.94 2.84
N LYS A 212 30.69 13.74 4.16
CA LYS A 212 31.64 14.38 5.05
C LYS A 212 32.74 13.40 5.44
N PRO A 213 33.99 13.87 5.62
CA PRO A 213 34.42 15.26 5.52
C PRO A 213 34.54 15.76 4.07
N SER A 214 34.63 14.86 3.10
CA SER A 214 34.65 15.20 1.67
C SER A 214 34.12 14.05 0.82
N SER A 215 33.95 14.32 -0.48
CA SER A 215 33.50 13.33 -1.47
C SER A 215 34.47 12.17 -1.72
N SER A 216 35.66 12.18 -1.11
CA SER A 216 36.57 11.04 -1.16
C SER A 216 36.12 9.89 -0.24
N LEU A 217 35.21 10.14 0.71
CA LEU A 217 34.62 9.08 1.52
C LEU A 217 33.52 8.38 0.71
N GLU A 218 33.82 7.19 0.21
CA GLU A 218 32.89 6.36 -0.59
C GLU A 218 31.58 6.15 0.18
N THR A 219 30.44 6.39 -0.48
CA THR A 219 29.12 6.23 0.14
C THR A 219 28.77 4.76 0.29
N PHE A 220 27.85 4.44 1.21
CA PHE A 220 27.36 3.08 1.39
C PHE A 220 26.86 2.45 0.08
N PHE A 221 26.04 3.19 -0.68
CA PHE A 221 25.44 2.64 -1.88
C PHE A 221 26.46 2.44 -3.01
N ASP A 222 27.47 3.31 -3.11
CA ASP A 222 28.58 3.12 -4.06
C ASP A 222 29.42 1.89 -3.70
N SER A 223 29.72 1.68 -2.41
CA SER A 223 30.38 0.46 -1.94
C SER A 223 29.58 -0.80 -2.28
N LEU A 224 28.26 -0.75 -2.10
CA LEU A 224 27.35 -1.87 -2.37
C LEU A 224 27.27 -2.20 -3.86
N VAL A 225 27.09 -1.20 -4.73
CA VAL A 225 27.10 -1.36 -6.19
C VAL A 225 28.40 -2.02 -6.66
N LYS A 226 29.54 -1.56 -6.14
CA LYS A 226 30.87 -2.06 -6.51
C LYS A 226 31.13 -3.50 -6.02
N GLN A 227 30.75 -3.83 -4.79
CA GLN A 227 31.06 -5.12 -4.18
C GLN A 227 30.03 -6.20 -4.52
N ALA A 228 28.74 -5.86 -4.45
CA ALA A 228 27.65 -6.77 -4.77
C ALA A 228 27.42 -6.91 -6.29
N LYS A 229 28.01 -6.02 -7.10
CA LYS A 229 27.80 -5.94 -8.56
C LYS A 229 26.33 -5.77 -8.96
N ILE A 230 25.58 -5.07 -8.12
CA ILE A 230 24.17 -4.77 -8.35
C ILE A 230 24.03 -3.56 -9.28
N PRO A 231 22.92 -3.44 -10.02
CA PRO A 231 22.64 -2.23 -10.78
C PRO A 231 22.64 -0.98 -9.89
N ASN A 232 23.13 0.16 -10.40
CA ASN A 232 23.20 1.43 -9.67
C ASN A 232 21.84 2.14 -9.64
N ILE A 233 20.89 1.52 -8.95
CA ILE A 233 19.50 1.97 -8.81
C ILE A 233 18.95 1.41 -7.50
N PHE A 234 18.13 2.19 -6.81
CA PHE A 234 17.30 1.66 -5.74
C PHE A 234 15.92 2.32 -5.81
N SER A 235 14.96 1.74 -5.10
CA SER A 235 13.59 2.23 -5.08
C SER A 235 12.96 2.05 -3.71
N MET A 236 12.01 2.93 -3.40
CA MET A 236 11.42 3.05 -2.07
C MET A 236 9.90 3.09 -2.16
N GLN A 237 9.27 2.31 -1.29
CA GLN A 237 7.84 2.38 -0.99
C GLN A 237 7.70 2.68 0.51
N MET A 238 7.03 3.77 0.88
CA MET A 238 6.82 4.18 2.28
C MET A 238 5.32 4.12 2.59
N CYS A 239 4.92 3.39 3.63
CA CYS A 239 3.51 2.99 3.81
C CYS A 239 2.85 3.54 5.09
N GLY A 240 3.10 4.80 5.43
CA GLY A 240 2.59 5.46 6.65
C GLY A 240 1.35 6.33 6.43
N ALA A 241 0.88 6.48 5.19
CA ALA A 241 -0.23 7.34 4.83
C ALA A 241 -1.51 7.03 5.65
N GLY A 242 -2.02 8.03 6.37
CA GLY A 242 -3.26 7.93 7.14
C GLY A 242 -3.17 7.11 8.43
N LEU A 243 -1.97 6.69 8.84
CA LEU A 243 -1.72 6.05 10.13
C LEU A 243 -1.22 7.09 11.13
N PRO A 244 -1.64 7.03 12.40
CA PRO A 244 -1.20 8.05 13.36
C PRO A 244 0.27 7.90 13.74
N VAL A 245 0.95 9.04 13.94
CA VAL A 245 2.41 9.17 14.18
C VAL A 245 2.92 8.53 15.49
N ALA A 246 2.03 8.00 16.35
CA ALA A 246 2.42 7.52 17.67
C ALA A 246 1.67 6.25 18.12
N GLY A 247 1.98 5.09 17.51
CA GLY A 247 1.58 3.82 18.09
C GLY A 247 2.09 2.58 17.36
N THR A 248 1.75 1.42 17.93
CA THR A 248 2.30 0.10 17.59
C THR A 248 1.50 -0.55 16.45
N GLY A 249 1.67 -0.03 15.23
CA GLY A 249 1.19 -0.66 13.99
C GLY A 249 2.37 -1.16 13.16
N ILE A 250 2.13 -2.14 12.28
CA ILE A 250 3.11 -2.59 11.27
C ILE A 250 3.19 -1.49 10.21
N ASN A 251 3.82 -0.36 10.56
CA ASN A 251 4.12 0.71 9.64
C ASN A 251 5.51 0.41 9.08
N GLY A 252 5.62 0.41 7.76
CA GLY A 252 6.83 -0.03 7.11
C GLY A 252 6.81 0.30 5.63
N GLY A 253 7.44 -0.54 4.85
CA GLY A 253 7.58 -0.34 3.43
C GLY A 253 8.72 -1.18 2.89
N SER A 254 9.21 -0.81 1.72
CA SER A 254 10.26 -1.56 1.05
C SER A 254 11.34 -0.62 0.55
N LEU A 255 12.60 -0.96 0.80
CA LEU A 255 13.79 -0.44 0.14
C LEU A 255 14.35 -1.56 -0.74
N VAL A 256 14.12 -1.45 -2.04
CA VAL A 256 14.62 -2.38 -3.05
C VAL A 256 15.91 -1.81 -3.61
N MET A 257 17.03 -2.45 -3.31
CA MET A 257 18.34 -2.07 -3.82
C MET A 257 18.68 -2.90 -5.05
N GLY A 258 19.21 -2.28 -6.09
CA GLY A 258 19.57 -2.95 -7.34
C GLY A 258 18.44 -3.04 -8.37
N GLY A 259 17.23 -2.57 -8.07
CA GLY A 259 16.14 -2.70 -9.02
C GLY A 259 14.84 -1.97 -8.68
N ILE A 260 13.82 -2.39 -9.42
CA ILE A 260 12.44 -1.93 -9.35
C ILE A 260 11.56 -3.17 -9.16
N GLU A 261 10.69 -3.15 -8.15
CA GLU A 261 9.76 -4.25 -7.86
C GLU A 261 8.34 -3.86 -8.27
N SER A 262 7.85 -4.49 -9.33
CA SER A 262 6.56 -4.18 -9.97
C SER A 262 5.35 -4.37 -9.05
N SER A 263 5.45 -5.26 -8.06
CA SER A 263 4.39 -5.52 -7.09
C SER A 263 4.15 -4.39 -6.08
N LEU A 264 4.97 -3.33 -6.08
CA LEU A 264 4.89 -2.21 -5.12
C LEU A 264 4.16 -0.98 -5.67
N TYR A 265 3.86 -0.93 -6.96
CA TYR A 265 3.23 0.24 -7.61
C TYR A 265 2.16 -0.14 -8.64
N THR A 266 1.43 0.87 -9.10
CA THR A 266 0.45 0.74 -10.18
C THR A 266 0.58 1.90 -11.17
N GLY A 267 0.14 1.66 -12.40
CA GLY A 267 0.30 2.59 -13.52
C GLY A 267 1.76 2.68 -14.00
N ASP A 268 2.02 3.70 -14.80
CA ASP A 268 3.35 3.94 -15.37
C ASP A 268 4.27 4.65 -14.38
N ILE A 269 5.57 4.36 -14.46
CA ILE A 269 6.60 5.16 -13.79
C ILE A 269 6.94 6.36 -14.68
N TRP A 270 6.78 7.57 -14.15
CA TRP A 270 7.17 8.81 -14.82
C TRP A 270 8.49 9.31 -14.27
N TYR A 271 9.44 9.61 -15.14
CA TYR A 271 10.79 10.00 -14.76
C TYR A 271 11.05 11.49 -14.93
N THR A 272 11.65 12.09 -13.91
CA THR A 272 12.20 13.44 -13.97
C THR A 272 13.74 13.39 -13.89
N PRO A 273 14.47 14.17 -14.71
CA PRO A 273 15.93 14.18 -14.66
C PRO A 273 16.47 14.69 -13.32
N ILE A 274 17.56 14.10 -12.85
CA ILE A 274 18.40 14.64 -11.78
C ILE A 274 19.24 15.78 -12.36
N LYS A 275 19.11 16.96 -11.76
CA LYS A 275 19.76 18.19 -12.24
C LYS A 275 21.25 18.22 -11.92
N GLU A 276 21.62 17.75 -10.73
CA GLU A 276 22.98 17.72 -10.21
C GLU A 276 23.12 16.57 -9.22
N GLU A 277 24.25 15.85 -9.25
CA GLU A 277 24.50 14.62 -8.47
C GLU A 277 25.15 14.94 -7.12
N TRP A 278 24.37 15.57 -6.24
CA TRP A 278 24.72 15.87 -4.85
C TRP A 278 23.57 15.40 -3.96
N TYR A 279 22.46 16.14 -3.97
CA TYR A 279 21.14 15.63 -3.60
C TYR A 279 20.49 14.92 -4.80
N TYR A 280 19.35 14.27 -4.57
CA TYR A 280 18.40 13.95 -5.64
C TYR A 280 17.63 15.20 -6.07
N GLN A 281 18.35 16.13 -6.70
CA GLN A 281 17.80 17.42 -7.12
C GLN A 281 17.00 17.28 -8.41
N ILE A 282 15.76 17.76 -8.41
CA ILE A 282 14.83 17.71 -9.55
C ILE A 282 14.39 19.14 -9.92
N GLU A 283 13.62 19.29 -11.01
CA GLU A 283 13.09 20.59 -11.45
C GLU A 283 11.57 20.62 -11.40
N ILE A 284 11.04 21.53 -10.58
CA ILE A 284 9.61 21.77 -10.40
C ILE A 284 9.16 22.91 -11.30
N LEU A 285 8.12 22.69 -12.09
CA LEU A 285 7.66 23.65 -13.10
C LEU A 285 6.41 24.42 -12.67
N LYS A 286 5.55 23.79 -11.87
CA LYS A 286 4.26 24.35 -11.47
C LYS A 286 3.74 23.64 -10.23
N LEU A 287 3.08 24.39 -9.35
CA LEU A 287 2.25 23.86 -8.27
C LEU A 287 0.78 24.24 -8.51
N GLU A 288 -0.13 23.29 -8.26
CA GLU A 288 -1.57 23.54 -8.24
C GLU A 288 -2.17 23.13 -6.89
N VAL A 289 -3.05 23.98 -6.36
CA VAL A 289 -3.84 23.71 -5.15
C VAL A 289 -5.31 23.73 -5.52
N GLY A 290 -6.01 22.60 -5.33
CA GLY A 290 -7.42 22.48 -5.72
C GLY A 290 -7.67 22.62 -7.22
N GLY A 291 -6.64 22.41 -8.04
CA GLY A 291 -6.67 22.66 -9.49
C GLY A 291 -6.35 24.11 -9.90
N GLN A 292 -6.15 25.02 -8.94
CA GLN A 292 -5.73 26.39 -9.22
C GLN A 292 -4.21 26.48 -9.25
N ASN A 293 -3.67 27.09 -10.31
CA ASN A 293 -2.25 27.38 -10.42
C ASN A 293 -1.85 28.52 -9.47
N LEU A 294 -0.75 28.37 -8.73
CA LEU A 294 -0.23 29.41 -7.84
C LEU A 294 0.29 30.65 -8.59
N ASN A 295 0.51 30.57 -9.90
CA ASN A 295 0.97 31.67 -10.76
C ASN A 295 2.27 32.35 -10.29
N LEU A 296 3.16 31.60 -9.66
CA LEU A 296 4.51 32.06 -9.30
C LEU A 296 5.49 31.75 -10.45
N ASP A 297 6.58 32.51 -10.55
CA ASP A 297 7.71 32.14 -11.42
C ASP A 297 8.25 30.77 -10.95
N CYS A 298 8.44 29.83 -11.88
CA CYS A 298 8.92 28.50 -11.50
C CYS A 298 10.32 28.49 -10.87
N ARG A 299 11.10 29.56 -11.01
CA ARG A 299 12.35 29.74 -10.26
C ARG A 299 12.12 29.78 -8.75
N GLU A 300 10.97 30.26 -8.29
CA GLU A 300 10.59 30.31 -6.87
C GLU A 300 10.46 28.90 -6.28
N TYR A 301 9.93 27.94 -7.05
CA TYR A 301 9.82 26.54 -6.63
C TYR A 301 11.19 25.84 -6.50
N ASN A 302 12.20 26.36 -7.20
CA ASN A 302 13.54 25.80 -7.26
C ASN A 302 14.58 26.75 -6.65
N ALA A 303 14.17 27.71 -5.82
CA ALA A 303 15.07 28.64 -5.17
C ALA A 303 16.14 27.84 -4.40
N ASN A 304 17.41 28.00 -4.80
CA ASN A 304 18.56 27.14 -4.46
C ASN A 304 18.42 25.70 -5.00
N LYS A 305 17.45 24.92 -4.50
CA LYS A 305 17.25 23.51 -4.87
C LYS A 305 15.85 23.00 -4.57
N ALA A 306 15.40 22.04 -5.36
CA ALA A 306 14.26 21.18 -5.09
C ALA A 306 14.74 19.72 -5.02
N ILE A 307 14.52 19.02 -3.91
CA ILE A 307 15.12 17.70 -3.65
C ILE A 307 14.07 16.67 -3.20
N VAL A 308 14.39 15.38 -3.38
CA VAL A 308 13.63 14.25 -2.84
C VAL A 308 14.38 13.65 -1.66
N ASP A 309 13.78 13.70 -0.46
CA ASP A 309 14.47 13.47 0.80
C ASP A 309 13.60 12.64 1.78
N SER A 310 13.90 11.35 1.90
CA SER A 310 13.20 10.45 2.85
C SER A 310 13.52 10.74 4.32
N GLY A 311 14.63 11.44 4.61
CA GLY A 311 15.03 11.81 5.97
C GLY A 311 14.28 13.04 6.50
N THR A 312 13.68 13.83 5.61
CA THR A 312 12.79 14.94 6.00
C THR A 312 11.34 14.46 6.07
N THR A 313 10.68 14.69 7.21
CA THR A 313 9.26 14.33 7.38
C THR A 313 8.32 15.07 6.42
N LEU A 314 8.29 16.41 6.48
CA LEU A 314 7.25 17.25 5.89
C LEU A 314 7.58 17.65 4.45
N LEU A 315 6.56 18.07 3.68
CA LEU A 315 6.80 18.85 2.47
C LEU A 315 7.30 20.24 2.87
N ARG A 316 8.56 20.55 2.57
CA ARG A 316 9.11 21.88 2.88
C ARG A 316 9.11 22.75 1.65
N LEU A 317 8.60 23.97 1.76
CA LEU A 317 8.48 24.91 0.64
C LEU A 317 9.27 26.18 0.93
N PRO A 318 9.94 26.80 -0.06
CA PRO A 318 10.49 28.14 0.08
C PRO A 318 9.42 29.10 0.58
N GLN A 319 9.78 30.03 1.46
CA GLN A 319 8.80 30.85 2.19
C GLN A 319 7.70 31.48 1.32
N LYS A 320 8.07 32.10 0.19
CA LYS A 320 7.10 32.69 -0.76
C LYS A 320 6.13 31.66 -1.36
N VAL A 321 6.61 30.44 -1.61
CA VAL A 321 5.79 29.32 -2.11
C VAL A 321 4.89 28.79 -1.00
N PHE A 322 5.41 28.68 0.23
CA PHE A 322 4.65 28.25 1.40
C PHE A 322 3.45 29.18 1.66
N GLU A 323 3.69 30.49 1.70
CA GLU A 323 2.66 31.52 1.90
C GLU A 323 1.57 31.42 0.81
N ALA A 324 1.95 31.33 -0.46
CA ALA A 324 0.99 31.17 -1.57
C ALA A 324 0.17 29.87 -1.49
N VAL A 325 0.79 28.76 -1.05
CA VAL A 325 0.07 27.48 -0.83
C VAL A 325 -0.94 27.63 0.30
N VAL A 326 -0.55 28.18 1.45
CA VAL A 326 -1.44 28.37 2.60
C VAL A 326 -2.59 29.31 2.27
N GLU A 327 -2.33 30.41 1.56
CA GLU A 327 -3.35 31.35 1.10
C GLU A 327 -4.35 30.68 0.13
N THR A 328 -3.85 29.90 -0.82
CA THR A 328 -4.72 29.17 -1.77
C THR A 328 -5.52 28.06 -1.08
N ILE A 329 -4.95 27.36 -0.09
CA ILE A 329 -5.69 26.40 0.72
C ILE A 329 -6.78 27.11 1.52
N THR A 330 -6.46 28.21 2.20
CA THR A 330 -7.41 28.94 3.04
C THR A 330 -8.58 29.51 2.22
N SER A 331 -8.31 30.04 1.02
CA SER A 331 -9.35 30.56 0.12
C SER A 331 -10.23 29.48 -0.53
N THR A 332 -9.72 28.24 -0.64
CA THR A 332 -10.48 27.11 -1.22
C THR A 332 -11.10 26.18 -0.20
N SER A 333 -10.66 26.23 1.06
CA SER A 333 -11.21 25.43 2.14
C SER A 333 -12.57 25.96 2.58
N SER A 334 -13.47 25.06 2.97
CA SER A 334 -14.78 25.41 3.54
C SER A 334 -14.68 25.92 4.99
N ILE A 335 -13.49 25.93 5.60
CA ILE A 335 -13.26 26.42 6.96
C ILE A 335 -12.75 27.87 6.87
N GLN A 336 -13.52 28.81 7.41
CA GLN A 336 -13.23 30.24 7.26
C GLN A 336 -12.09 30.73 8.19
N ASP A 337 -11.83 30.07 9.32
CA ASP A 337 -10.81 30.51 10.28
C ASP A 337 -10.01 29.35 10.88
N PHE A 338 -8.90 29.00 10.25
CA PHE A 338 -7.85 28.23 10.93
C PHE A 338 -6.94 29.18 11.71
N ALA A 339 -6.62 28.83 12.96
CA ALA A 339 -5.61 29.57 13.71
C ALA A 339 -4.27 29.55 12.96
N GLU A 340 -3.57 30.69 12.92
CA GLU A 340 -2.26 30.82 12.27
C GLU A 340 -1.28 29.73 12.73
N GLY A 341 -1.35 29.37 14.01
CA GLY A 341 -0.54 28.31 14.60
C GLY A 341 -0.70 26.93 13.97
N PHE A 342 -1.85 26.62 13.36
CA PHE A 342 -2.03 25.36 12.63
C PHE A 342 -1.12 25.31 11.39
N TRP A 343 -1.10 26.40 10.61
CA TRP A 343 -0.29 26.48 9.39
C TRP A 343 1.20 26.50 9.70
N THR A 344 1.61 27.17 10.77
CA THR A 344 3.02 27.16 11.21
C THR A 344 3.43 25.84 11.87
N GLY A 345 2.49 24.94 12.15
CA GLY A 345 2.71 23.68 12.86
C GLY A 345 2.92 23.82 14.37
N SER A 346 2.64 24.99 14.95
CA SER A 346 2.72 25.23 16.41
C SER A 346 1.47 24.78 17.16
N GLN A 347 0.37 24.54 16.44
CA GLN A 347 -0.90 24.06 16.98
C GLN A 347 -1.44 22.89 16.15
N LEU A 348 -2.25 22.05 16.81
CA LEU A 348 -2.98 20.96 16.17
C LEU A 348 -4.44 21.36 15.98
N ALA A 349 -5.07 20.88 14.91
CA ALA A 349 -6.51 21.01 14.72
C ALA A 349 -7.18 19.65 15.01
N CYS A 350 -8.22 19.64 15.85
CA CYS A 350 -8.83 18.40 16.32
C CYS A 350 -10.30 18.30 15.90
N TRP A 351 -10.70 17.11 15.45
CA TRP A 351 -12.07 16.78 15.08
C TRP A 351 -12.57 15.61 15.91
N SER A 352 -13.90 15.44 16.01
CA SER A 352 -14.49 14.26 16.64
C SER A 352 -14.03 12.99 15.90
N ASN A 353 -13.91 11.86 16.59
CA ASN A 353 -13.44 10.61 15.97
C ASN A 353 -14.30 10.13 14.77
N SER A 354 -15.53 10.60 14.65
CA SER A 354 -16.42 10.31 13.51
C SER A 354 -16.18 11.21 12.29
N ASP A 355 -15.55 12.37 12.46
CA ASP A 355 -15.36 13.37 11.41
C ASP A 355 -13.92 13.36 10.90
N LYS A 356 -13.74 13.12 9.60
CA LYS A 356 -12.43 13.21 8.95
C LYS A 356 -12.31 14.51 8.17
N PRO A 357 -11.28 15.35 8.42
CA PRO A 357 -11.19 16.68 7.82
C PRO A 357 -10.79 16.66 6.34
N TRP A 358 -10.38 15.52 5.79
CA TRP A 358 -9.81 15.40 4.43
C TRP A 358 -10.66 16.04 3.34
N SER A 359 -11.99 15.95 3.44
CA SER A 359 -12.89 16.53 2.43
C SER A 359 -12.90 18.07 2.39
N LEU A 360 -12.37 18.70 3.44
CA LEU A 360 -12.30 20.16 3.60
C LEU A 360 -11.01 20.76 3.03
N PHE A 361 -10.06 19.91 2.63
CA PHE A 361 -8.75 20.29 2.17
C PHE A 361 -8.57 19.91 0.68
N PRO A 362 -7.92 20.77 -0.12
CA PRO A 362 -7.76 20.52 -1.55
C PRO A 362 -6.74 19.43 -1.87
N LYS A 363 -6.66 19.01 -3.15
CA LYS A 363 -5.50 18.23 -3.62
C LYS A 363 -4.35 19.20 -3.96
N ILE A 364 -3.11 18.76 -3.80
CA ILE A 364 -1.93 19.53 -4.22
C ILE A 364 -1.23 18.76 -5.33
N SER A 365 -0.97 19.40 -6.47
CA SER A 365 -0.23 18.79 -7.59
C SER A 365 1.08 19.51 -7.83
N ILE A 366 2.16 18.74 -7.95
CA ILE A 366 3.52 19.21 -8.23
C ILE A 366 3.87 18.73 -9.64
N TYR A 367 4.14 19.66 -10.55
CA TYR A 367 4.53 19.35 -11.92
C TYR A 367 6.05 19.28 -12.01
N LEU A 368 6.54 18.17 -12.53
CA LEU A 368 7.95 17.87 -12.70
C LEU A 368 8.29 17.86 -14.19
N ARG A 369 9.50 18.31 -14.52
CA ARG A 369 10.01 18.19 -15.89
C ARG A 369 10.16 16.71 -16.26
N ASP A 370 9.64 16.33 -17.42
CA ASP A 370 9.84 14.99 -17.98
C ASP A 370 11.24 14.85 -18.59
N GLU A 371 11.72 13.63 -18.83
CA GLU A 371 12.98 13.42 -19.58
C GLU A 371 12.95 14.07 -20.96
N ASN A 372 11.77 14.10 -21.61
CA ASN A 372 11.55 14.99 -22.73
C ASN A 372 11.37 16.43 -22.23
N SER A 373 12.35 17.29 -22.52
CA SER A 373 12.37 18.68 -22.05
C SER A 373 11.14 19.52 -22.41
N SER A 374 10.39 19.13 -23.43
CA SER A 374 9.14 19.79 -23.88
C SER A 374 7.89 19.29 -23.16
N ARG A 375 8.03 18.30 -22.27
CA ARG A 375 6.93 17.67 -21.53
C ARG A 375 7.11 17.84 -20.02
N SER A 376 6.02 17.62 -19.32
CA SER A 376 5.97 17.56 -17.87
C SER A 376 4.90 16.57 -17.46
N PHE A 377 5.08 15.93 -16.32
CA PHE A 377 4.04 15.16 -15.65
C PHE A 377 3.76 15.78 -14.28
N ARG A 378 2.69 15.34 -13.61
CA ARG A 378 2.37 15.81 -12.27
C ARG A 378 2.21 14.64 -11.31
N ILE A 379 2.69 14.85 -10.09
CA ILE A 379 2.35 14.03 -8.93
C ILE A 379 1.32 14.78 -8.10
N THR A 380 0.25 14.12 -7.69
CA THR A 380 -0.84 14.74 -6.93
C THR A 380 -0.97 14.07 -5.58
N ILE A 381 -0.76 14.84 -4.50
CA ILE A 381 -0.98 14.39 -3.13
C ILE A 381 -2.39 14.75 -2.65
N LEU A 382 -2.95 13.87 -1.84
CA LEU A 382 -4.25 14.04 -1.21
C LEU A 382 -4.10 14.60 0.22
N PRO A 383 -5.15 15.22 0.80
CA PRO A 383 -5.15 15.72 2.18
C PRO A 383 -4.66 14.72 3.23
N GLN A 384 -4.89 13.43 3.03
CA GLN A 384 -4.44 12.35 3.93
C GLN A 384 -2.92 12.32 4.15
N LEU A 385 -2.15 12.88 3.20
CA LEU A 385 -0.69 12.93 3.27
C LEU A 385 -0.19 14.19 3.98
N TYR A 386 -0.85 15.33 3.76
CA TYR A 386 -0.37 16.63 4.25
C TYR A 386 -1.22 17.23 5.37
N ILE A 387 -2.27 16.56 5.82
CA ILE A 387 -2.96 16.82 7.07
C ILE A 387 -2.76 15.50 7.83
N GLN A 388 -1.99 15.48 8.91
CA GLN A 388 -1.46 14.22 9.45
C GLN A 388 -2.00 13.93 10.85
N PRO A 389 -2.52 12.72 11.11
CA PRO A 389 -3.06 12.36 12.42
C PRO A 389 -1.97 12.21 13.48
N MET A 390 -2.20 12.79 14.65
CA MET A 390 -1.35 12.73 15.84
C MET A 390 -2.07 11.91 16.93
N MET A 391 -1.46 10.84 17.47
CA MET A 391 -2.07 10.11 18.59
C MET A 391 -1.85 10.82 19.93
N GLY A 392 -2.70 10.48 20.89
CA GLY A 392 -2.42 10.66 22.31
C GLY A 392 -2.84 12.02 22.88
N VAL A 393 -3.60 12.83 22.15
CA VAL A 393 -4.01 14.17 22.61
C VAL A 393 -5.32 14.12 23.41
N ALA A 394 -6.31 13.31 23.00
CA ALA A 394 -7.56 13.11 23.74
C ALA A 394 -8.29 11.82 23.31
N SER A 395 -9.06 11.19 24.20
CA SER A 395 -9.76 9.92 23.91
C SER A 395 -10.92 10.03 22.91
N ASN A 396 -11.51 11.22 22.75
CA ASN A 396 -12.71 11.44 21.91
C ASN A 396 -12.44 12.29 20.66
N TYR A 397 -11.23 12.78 20.47
CA TYR A 397 -10.84 13.62 19.35
C TYR A 397 -9.60 13.08 18.67
N GLU A 398 -9.58 13.22 17.35
CA GLU A 398 -8.38 12.99 16.55
C GLU A 398 -7.82 14.33 16.13
N CYS A 399 -6.56 14.55 16.49
CA CYS A 399 -5.87 15.79 16.22
C CYS A 399 -4.94 15.62 15.03
N TYR A 400 -4.83 16.66 14.22
CA TYR A 400 -4.06 16.67 13.00
C TYR A 400 -3.08 17.83 13.01
N ARG A 401 -1.87 17.59 12.48
CA ARG A 401 -0.90 18.64 12.17
C ARG A 401 -0.91 18.97 10.69
N PHE A 402 -0.48 20.18 10.35
CA PHE A 402 -0.21 20.56 8.97
C PHE A 402 1.13 19.94 8.51
N GLY A 403 1.07 19.12 7.46
CA GLY A 403 2.13 18.29 6.89
C GLY A 403 3.06 19.05 5.93
N ILE A 404 2.99 20.38 5.91
CA ILE A 404 3.77 21.28 5.06
C ILE A 404 4.41 22.33 5.97
N SER A 405 5.68 22.67 5.74
CA SER A 405 6.36 23.71 6.50
C SER A 405 7.17 24.65 5.61
N SER A 406 7.49 25.82 6.15
CA SER A 406 8.35 26.77 5.48
C SER A 406 9.82 26.34 5.52
N SER A 407 10.56 26.80 4.52
CA SER A 407 11.99 26.64 4.34
C SER A 407 12.58 27.95 3.87
N THR A 408 13.79 28.26 4.32
CA THR A 408 14.47 29.52 3.99
C THR A 408 14.74 29.63 2.49
N ASN A 409 15.18 28.53 1.86
CA ASN A 409 15.54 28.54 0.44
C ASN A 409 15.69 27.11 -0.11
N ALA A 410 14.80 26.18 0.18
CA ALA A 410 14.80 24.88 -0.52
C ALA A 410 13.40 24.28 -0.53
N LEU A 411 13.04 23.63 -1.63
CA LEU A 411 11.88 22.77 -1.69
C LEU A 411 12.31 21.32 -1.39
N VAL A 412 11.69 20.70 -0.40
CA VAL A 412 12.01 19.32 0.02
C VAL A 412 10.75 18.47 -0.11
N ILE A 413 10.76 17.55 -1.06
CA ILE A 413 9.77 16.48 -1.17
C ILE A 413 10.12 15.44 -0.09
N GLY A 414 9.50 15.61 1.08
CA GLY A 414 9.71 14.76 2.25
C GLY A 414 8.89 13.46 2.24
N ALA A 415 9.02 12.70 3.33
CA ALA A 415 8.33 11.45 3.59
C ALA A 415 6.81 11.54 3.38
N THR A 416 6.16 12.63 3.79
CA THR A 416 4.70 12.80 3.59
C THR A 416 4.29 12.76 2.13
N VAL A 417 5.11 13.27 1.21
CA VAL A 417 4.84 13.18 -0.23
C VAL A 417 5.22 11.80 -0.73
N MET A 418 6.39 11.29 -0.33
CA MET A 418 6.90 9.99 -0.76
C MET A 418 5.98 8.83 -0.34
N GLU A 419 5.28 8.93 0.78
CA GLU A 419 4.24 7.97 1.22
C GLU A 419 3.09 7.81 0.19
N GLY A 420 2.91 8.79 -0.70
CA GLY A 420 1.95 8.75 -1.81
C GLY A 420 2.40 7.94 -3.02
N PHE A 421 3.69 7.62 -3.13
CA PHE A 421 4.31 7.15 -4.36
C PHE A 421 5.30 6.02 -4.11
N TYR A 422 5.52 5.23 -5.15
CA TYR A 422 6.70 4.40 -5.26
C TYR A 422 7.75 5.22 -6.00
N VAL A 423 8.87 5.45 -5.33
CA VAL A 423 9.92 6.37 -5.79
C VAL A 423 11.14 5.59 -6.22
N VAL A 424 11.59 5.82 -7.45
CA VAL A 424 12.75 5.14 -8.04
C VAL A 424 13.91 6.10 -8.15
N PHE A 425 15.05 5.77 -7.57
CA PHE A 425 16.29 6.53 -7.63
C PHE A 425 17.24 5.84 -8.62
N ASP A 426 17.06 6.13 -9.91
CA ASP A 426 17.87 5.58 -11.01
C ASP A 426 19.13 6.43 -11.20
N ARG A 427 20.12 6.17 -10.34
CA ARG A 427 21.45 6.83 -10.37
C ARG A 427 22.18 6.52 -11.68
N ALA A 428 22.01 5.31 -12.22
CA ALA A 428 22.62 4.90 -13.49
C ALA A 428 22.18 5.79 -14.67
N GLN A 429 20.90 6.19 -14.70
CA GLN A 429 20.34 7.04 -15.76
C GLN A 429 20.08 8.48 -15.31
N LYS A 430 20.56 8.88 -14.13
CA LYS A 430 20.44 10.23 -13.57
C LYS A 430 19.02 10.76 -13.58
N ARG A 431 18.08 9.98 -13.04
CA ARG A 431 16.64 10.32 -13.01
C ARG A 431 15.94 9.78 -11.78
N VAL A 432 14.86 10.43 -11.39
CA VAL A 432 13.96 9.99 -10.31
C VAL A 432 12.61 9.63 -10.92
N GLY A 433 12.14 8.42 -10.65
CA GLY A 433 10.86 7.91 -11.11
C GLY A 433 9.78 7.99 -10.04
N PHE A 434 8.55 8.29 -10.45
CA PHE A 434 7.38 8.27 -9.58
C PHE A 434 6.27 7.43 -10.21
N ALA A 435 5.71 6.51 -9.42
CA ALA A 435 4.47 5.78 -9.72
C ALA A 435 3.55 5.80 -8.50
N VAL A 436 2.26 5.54 -8.69
CA VAL A 436 1.32 5.47 -7.56
C VAL A 436 1.67 4.25 -6.70
N SER A 437 1.91 4.46 -5.41
CA SER A 437 2.22 3.36 -4.50
C SER A 437 0.96 2.56 -4.18
N LEU A 438 1.11 1.23 -4.11
CA LEU A 438 0.03 0.32 -3.74
C LEU A 438 -0.37 0.42 -2.26
N CYS A 439 0.51 0.92 -1.39
CA CYS A 439 0.21 1.17 0.01
C CYS A 439 -0.22 2.61 0.30
N ALA A 440 0.00 3.55 -0.63
CA ALA A 440 -0.47 4.94 -0.56
C ALA A 440 -2.00 5.08 -0.63
N GLY A 441 -2.70 3.99 -0.91
CA GLY A 441 -4.13 3.93 -0.95
C GLY A 441 -4.70 2.91 0.03
N VAL A 442 -5.91 3.20 0.48
CA VAL A 442 -6.95 2.21 0.85
C VAL A 442 -7.36 1.38 -0.39
N VAL A 443 -6.39 1.09 -1.27
CA VAL A 443 -6.48 0.56 -2.65
C VAL A 443 -6.24 -0.95 -2.68
N LYS A 444 -6.05 -1.60 -1.53
CA LYS A 444 -6.25 -3.06 -1.39
C LYS A 444 -7.61 -3.52 -1.95
N GLY A 445 -8.62 -2.64 -2.00
CA GLY A 445 -9.92 -2.94 -2.59
C GLY A 445 -9.99 -2.91 -4.13
N LEU A 446 -9.15 -2.13 -4.81
CA LEU A 446 -9.24 -1.91 -6.27
C LEU A 446 -8.45 -2.96 -7.08
N PHE A 447 -7.32 -3.44 -6.54
CA PHE A 447 -6.52 -4.49 -7.18
C PHE A 447 -7.23 -5.85 -7.24
N LEU A 448 -8.02 -6.19 -6.22
CA LEU A 448 -8.84 -7.41 -6.20
C LEU A 448 -9.94 -7.38 -7.27
N ILE A 449 -10.50 -6.21 -7.57
CA ILE A 449 -11.53 -6.05 -8.60
C ILE A 449 -10.91 -6.20 -9.99
N PHE A 450 -9.74 -5.60 -10.23
CA PHE A 450 -9.06 -5.69 -11.52
C PHE A 450 -8.59 -7.12 -11.83
N ALA A 451 -8.05 -7.84 -10.84
CA ALA A 451 -7.67 -9.25 -10.98
C ALA A 451 -8.87 -10.16 -11.31
N SER A 452 -10.04 -9.90 -10.70
CA SER A 452 -11.28 -10.63 -10.99
C SER A 452 -11.81 -10.36 -12.40
N ILE A 453 -11.69 -9.12 -12.89
CA ILE A 453 -12.08 -8.75 -14.25
C ILE A 453 -11.15 -9.39 -15.29
N CYS A 454 -9.85 -9.42 -15.03
CA CYS A 454 -8.88 -10.11 -15.90
C CYS A 454 -9.13 -11.61 -15.97
N ALA A 455 -9.42 -12.27 -14.83
CA ALA A 455 -9.76 -13.68 -14.78
C ALA A 455 -11.05 -14.00 -15.58
N TRP A 456 -12.04 -13.11 -15.50
CA TRP A 456 -13.26 -13.22 -16.30
C TRP A 456 -12.99 -13.06 -17.81
N TYR A 457 -12.13 -12.11 -18.21
CA TYR A 457 -11.80 -11.87 -19.62
C TYR A 457 -11.00 -13.03 -20.26
N PHE A 458 -10.08 -13.64 -19.50
CA PHE A 458 -9.37 -14.85 -19.95
C PHE A 458 -10.29 -16.07 -20.03
N GLY A 459 -11.23 -16.22 -19.08
CA GLY A 459 -12.26 -17.25 -19.14
C GLY A 459 -13.19 -17.09 -20.36
N TYR A 460 -13.52 -15.85 -20.72
CA TYR A 460 -14.31 -15.52 -21.91
C TYR A 460 -13.57 -15.87 -23.21
N LEU A 461 -12.28 -15.53 -23.33
CA LEU A 461 -11.47 -15.85 -24.52
C LEU A 461 -11.26 -17.36 -24.71
N PHE A 462 -11.19 -18.11 -23.59
CA PHE A 462 -11.06 -19.57 -23.61
C PHE A 462 -12.36 -20.27 -24.04
N ALA A 463 -13.52 -19.64 -23.81
CA ALA A 463 -14.82 -20.15 -24.23
C ALA A 463 -15.06 -20.03 -25.75
N GLU A 464 -14.43 -19.07 -26.44
CA GLU A 464 -14.59 -18.88 -27.91
C GLU A 464 -13.91 -19.95 -28.78
N ILE A 465 -12.98 -20.76 -28.24
CA ILE A 465 -12.23 -21.77 -29.01
C ILE A 465 -12.90 -23.16 -28.94
N ILE A 466 -13.98 -23.31 -28.15
CA ILE A 466 -14.66 -24.59 -27.93
C ILE A 466 -16.00 -24.59 -28.68
N PRO A 467 -16.28 -25.56 -29.57
CA PRO A 467 -17.56 -25.64 -30.28
C PRO A 467 -18.73 -25.88 -29.32
N GLU A 468 -19.78 -25.06 -29.42
CA GLU A 468 -20.97 -25.13 -28.58
C GLU A 468 -21.94 -26.24 -29.00
N ASP A 469 -21.97 -27.33 -28.23
CA ASP A 469 -23.24 -27.93 -27.80
C ASP A 469 -23.46 -27.50 -26.34
N HIS A 470 -24.59 -26.82 -26.12
CA HIS A 470 -25.14 -26.31 -24.86
C HIS A 470 -24.32 -25.27 -24.07
N LEU A 471 -24.57 -23.99 -24.36
CA LEU A 471 -25.15 -23.06 -23.37
C LEU A 471 -25.55 -21.76 -24.06
N SER A 472 -26.68 -21.84 -24.77
CA SER A 472 -27.25 -20.72 -25.50
C SER A 472 -27.83 -19.68 -24.54
N SER A 473 -27.30 -18.48 -24.70
CA SER A 473 -28.09 -17.27 -24.91
C SER A 473 -29.00 -16.80 -23.77
N ALA A 474 -28.56 -15.73 -23.12
CA ALA A 474 -29.41 -14.57 -22.94
C ALA A 474 -28.49 -13.37 -22.74
N VAL A 475 -27.98 -12.82 -23.84
CA VAL A 475 -28.62 -11.66 -24.48
C VAL A 475 -28.53 -10.47 -23.52
N TYR A 476 -27.47 -9.70 -23.64
CA TYR A 476 -27.54 -8.47 -24.44
C TYR A 476 -28.68 -7.56 -23.96
N ARG A 477 -28.29 -6.62 -23.10
CA ARG A 477 -28.75 -5.22 -23.12
C ARG A 477 -30.28 -5.08 -22.96
N ILE A 478 -30.78 -4.87 -21.74
CA ILE A 478 -30.72 -3.56 -21.07
C ILE A 478 -30.46 -2.41 -22.06
N GLN A 479 -31.50 -2.09 -22.83
CA GLN A 479 -31.89 -0.72 -23.15
C GLN A 479 -32.87 -0.31 -22.04
N SER A 480 -32.91 0.90 -21.50
CA SER A 480 -32.27 2.16 -21.85
C SER A 480 -32.79 3.23 -20.88
N ILE A 481 -31.98 4.27 -20.63
CA ILE A 481 -32.40 5.67 -20.38
C ILE A 481 -33.10 5.89 -19.02
N GLY A 482 -32.48 6.60 -18.08
CA GLY A 482 -32.30 8.06 -18.12
C GLY A 482 -33.39 8.69 -17.23
N GLU A 483 -33.22 9.80 -16.50
CA GLU A 483 -32.25 10.88 -16.46
C GLU A 483 -32.30 11.54 -15.05
N LYS A 484 -31.30 12.38 -14.73
CA LYS A 484 -30.99 13.11 -13.47
C LYS A 484 -31.89 14.37 -13.25
N PRO A 485 -31.73 15.29 -12.22
CA PRO A 485 -30.74 15.47 -11.11
C PRO A 485 -31.37 15.83 -9.72
N VAL A 486 -30.73 15.92 -8.52
CA VAL A 486 -29.54 16.66 -8.00
C VAL A 486 -28.98 15.95 -6.72
N ILE A 487 -27.74 16.29 -6.31
CA ILE A 487 -26.63 15.43 -5.86
C ILE A 487 -26.36 15.41 -4.33
N LYS A 488 -26.32 14.20 -3.75
CA LYS A 488 -25.45 13.75 -2.63
C LYS A 488 -24.89 12.40 -3.05
N ALA A 489 -23.58 12.16 -2.91
CA ALA A 489 -23.03 10.82 -3.18
C ALA A 489 -23.60 9.85 -2.13
N PRO A 490 -24.37 8.82 -2.52
CA PRO A 490 -24.96 7.91 -1.55
C PRO A 490 -23.86 6.94 -1.06
N PRO A 491 -23.90 6.52 0.22
CA PRO A 491 -23.11 5.38 0.65
C PRO A 491 -23.39 4.20 -0.29
N PRO A 492 -22.41 3.32 -0.58
CA PRO A 492 -22.68 2.13 -1.39
C PRO A 492 -23.91 1.44 -0.82
N LYS A 493 -24.88 1.06 -1.68
CA LYS A 493 -26.10 0.35 -1.26
C LYS A 493 -25.68 -0.94 -0.58
N ARG A 494 -25.47 -0.88 0.74
CA ARG A 494 -25.22 -2.04 1.60
C ARG A 494 -26.41 -2.95 1.40
N GLN A 495 -26.15 -4.17 0.95
CA GLN A 495 -27.19 -5.17 0.86
C GLN A 495 -27.53 -5.65 2.27
N LYS A 496 -28.66 -6.32 2.44
CA LYS A 496 -29.13 -6.79 3.74
C LYS A 496 -28.00 -7.51 4.50
N CYS A 497 -27.77 -7.13 5.76
CA CYS A 497 -26.71 -7.67 6.61
C CYS A 497 -25.27 -7.40 6.14
N ASP A 498 -25.04 -6.25 5.50
CA ASP A 498 -23.73 -5.81 4.98
C ASP A 498 -23.12 -6.81 3.97
N HIS A 499 -23.97 -7.53 3.22
CA HIS A 499 -23.50 -8.41 2.14
C HIS A 499 -22.91 -7.60 0.99
N TRP A 500 -21.86 -8.14 0.37
CA TRP A 500 -21.25 -7.55 -0.83
C TRP A 500 -22.12 -7.72 -2.09
N THR A 501 -22.92 -8.80 -2.15
CA THR A 501 -23.84 -9.09 -3.26
C THR A 501 -25.25 -9.26 -2.71
N ALA A 502 -26.26 -8.81 -3.47
CA ALA A 502 -27.65 -8.98 -3.07
C ALA A 502 -28.02 -10.47 -3.08
N CYS A 503 -28.69 -10.94 -2.03
CA CYS A 503 -29.25 -12.28 -2.04
C CYS A 503 -30.29 -12.44 -3.16
N PRO A 504 -30.36 -13.60 -3.83
CA PRO A 504 -31.36 -13.85 -4.85
C PRO A 504 -32.79 -13.62 -4.34
N PRO A 505 -33.76 -13.29 -5.22
CA PRO A 505 -35.17 -13.27 -4.85
C PRO A 505 -35.59 -14.59 -4.19
N ASP A 506 -36.55 -14.53 -3.28
CA ASP A 506 -37.02 -15.70 -2.49
C ASP A 506 -35.96 -16.37 -1.61
N THR A 507 -34.99 -15.61 -1.11
CA THR A 507 -34.05 -16.05 -0.07
C THR A 507 -34.07 -15.10 1.15
N TYR A 508 -33.45 -15.52 2.24
CA TYR A 508 -33.15 -14.70 3.42
C TYR A 508 -31.64 -14.48 3.54
N ALA A 509 -31.21 -13.23 3.67
CA ALA A 509 -29.83 -12.88 3.98
C ALA A 509 -29.53 -13.09 5.46
N TYR A 510 -28.42 -13.74 5.77
CA TYR A 510 -27.92 -13.84 7.14
C TYR A 510 -26.42 -13.56 7.20
N ARG A 511 -25.97 -13.09 8.37
CA ARG A 511 -24.55 -12.97 8.69
C ARG A 511 -24.32 -13.27 10.16
N LEU A 512 -23.47 -14.25 10.43
CA LEU A 512 -23.04 -14.65 11.76
C LEU A 512 -21.58 -14.27 11.94
N LEU A 513 -21.26 -13.62 13.05
CA LEU A 513 -19.92 -13.19 13.41
C LEU A 513 -19.67 -13.58 14.88
N SER A 514 -18.62 -14.37 15.14
CA SER A 514 -18.19 -14.68 16.51
C SER A 514 -17.57 -13.45 17.18
N GLY A 515 -17.47 -13.47 18.50
CA GLY A 515 -16.76 -12.46 19.27
C GLY A 515 -15.25 -12.66 19.26
N GLY A 516 -14.50 -11.55 19.25
CA GLY A 516 -13.03 -11.51 19.25
C GLY A 516 -12.43 -11.21 20.62
N GLY A 517 -13.02 -11.72 21.70
CA GLY A 517 -12.69 -11.38 23.09
C GLY A 517 -13.82 -10.64 23.81
N LYS A 518 -13.50 -10.02 24.94
CA LYS A 518 -14.49 -9.39 25.83
C LYS A 518 -15.14 -8.13 25.25
N ASP A 519 -14.34 -7.32 24.56
CA ASP A 519 -14.79 -6.02 24.03
C ASP A 519 -15.18 -6.08 22.54
N ASN A 520 -14.98 -7.24 21.89
CA ASN A 520 -15.36 -7.49 20.50
C ASN A 520 -16.59 -8.39 20.45
N PHE A 521 -17.78 -7.77 20.46
CA PHE A 521 -19.05 -8.47 20.58
C PHE A 521 -19.42 -9.29 19.34
N ALA A 522 -19.93 -10.50 19.58
CA ALA A 522 -20.52 -11.33 18.54
C ALA A 522 -21.77 -10.68 17.94
N LYS A 523 -22.06 -10.97 16.67
CA LYS A 523 -23.19 -10.38 15.95
C LYS A 523 -23.96 -11.43 15.15
N ILE A 524 -25.29 -11.35 15.22
CA ILE A 524 -26.20 -12.08 14.35
C ILE A 524 -27.06 -11.06 13.63
N CYS A 525 -26.95 -11.02 12.31
CA CYS A 525 -27.85 -10.26 11.44
C CYS A 525 -28.69 -11.21 10.59
N PHE A 526 -29.97 -10.89 10.44
CA PHE A 526 -30.91 -11.58 9.56
C PHE A 526 -31.81 -10.57 8.85
N GLU A 527 -31.85 -10.60 7.52
CA GLU A 527 -32.66 -9.69 6.69
C GLU A 527 -32.48 -8.19 7.01
N ASP A 528 -31.24 -7.78 7.31
CA ASP A 528 -30.84 -6.42 7.73
C ASP A 528 -31.26 -6.02 9.15
N GLU A 529 -31.87 -6.94 9.89
CA GLU A 529 -32.15 -6.78 11.31
C GLU A 529 -31.02 -7.38 12.15
N LEU A 530 -30.42 -6.55 13.01
CA LEU A 530 -29.48 -7.02 14.02
C LEU A 530 -30.24 -7.76 15.13
N LEU A 531 -30.13 -9.09 15.18
CA LEU A 531 -30.82 -9.94 16.16
C LEU A 531 -30.04 -10.04 17.48
N ILE A 532 -28.73 -10.21 17.41
CA ILE A 532 -27.82 -10.24 18.56
C ILE A 532 -26.64 -9.32 18.28
N GLY A 533 -26.27 -8.50 19.26
CA GLY A 533 -25.08 -7.67 19.21
C GLY A 533 -25.11 -6.54 20.23
N GLU A 534 -23.98 -5.85 20.38
CA GLU A 534 -23.79 -4.79 21.37
C GLU A 534 -24.88 -3.72 21.34
N LYS A 535 -25.29 -3.26 20.15
CA LYS A 535 -26.33 -2.24 19.98
C LYS A 535 -27.70 -2.66 20.50
N LYS A 536 -27.97 -3.96 20.61
CA LYS A 536 -29.21 -4.51 21.21
C LYS A 536 -29.05 -4.78 22.71
N GLY A 537 -27.83 -4.76 23.25
CA GLY A 537 -27.53 -5.06 24.65
C GLY A 537 -27.85 -6.50 25.07
N ASN A 538 -28.01 -7.43 24.11
CA ASN A 538 -28.47 -8.80 24.34
C ASN A 538 -27.41 -9.87 24.02
N VAL A 539 -26.14 -9.48 23.94
CA VAL A 539 -24.98 -10.35 23.73
C VAL A 539 -24.17 -10.45 25.02
N ALA A 540 -23.73 -11.66 25.38
CA ALA A 540 -22.88 -11.87 26.54
C ALA A 540 -21.97 -13.09 26.36
N ARG A 541 -21.08 -13.33 27.34
CA ARG A 541 -20.15 -14.46 27.37
C ARG A 541 -20.89 -15.79 27.19
N GLY A 542 -20.36 -16.70 26.39
CA GLY A 542 -20.95 -18.01 26.12
C GLY A 542 -21.43 -18.20 24.68
N ILE A 543 -22.43 -19.06 24.51
CA ILE A 543 -23.09 -19.31 23.22
C ILE A 543 -24.35 -18.45 23.15
N ASN A 544 -24.44 -17.63 22.12
CA ASN A 544 -25.55 -16.71 21.86
C ASN A 544 -26.38 -17.27 20.69
N ILE A 545 -27.68 -17.47 20.92
CA ILE A 545 -28.58 -18.16 19.99
C ILE A 545 -29.77 -17.28 19.63
N ALA A 546 -30.02 -17.10 18.33
CA ALA A 546 -31.26 -16.54 17.80
C ALA A 546 -32.08 -17.62 17.09
N ILE A 547 -33.38 -17.66 17.35
CA ILE A 547 -34.35 -18.53 16.68
C ILE A 547 -35.19 -17.67 15.75
N VAL A 548 -35.26 -18.04 14.48
CA VAL A 548 -36.04 -17.35 13.46
C VAL A 548 -37.04 -18.34 12.86
N ASN A 549 -38.31 -17.94 12.78
CA ASN A 549 -39.31 -18.76 12.10
C ASN A 549 -39.03 -18.75 10.58
N TYR A 550 -38.81 -19.93 10.00
CA TYR A 550 -38.37 -20.03 8.61
C TYR A 550 -39.44 -19.55 7.62
N ASN A 551 -40.73 -19.78 7.88
CA ASN A 551 -41.79 -19.38 6.95
C ASN A 551 -42.00 -17.87 6.92
N THR A 552 -41.87 -17.20 8.08
CA THR A 552 -42.16 -15.76 8.21
C THR A 552 -40.92 -14.87 8.16
N GLY A 553 -39.74 -15.44 8.40
CA GLY A 553 -38.47 -14.70 8.51
C GLY A 553 -38.37 -13.85 9.78
N LYS A 554 -39.30 -13.99 10.73
CA LYS A 554 -39.31 -13.21 11.98
C LYS A 554 -38.56 -13.93 13.09
N VAL A 555 -37.76 -13.18 13.84
CA VAL A 555 -37.14 -13.64 15.08
C VAL A 555 -38.23 -13.97 16.10
N THR A 556 -38.13 -15.14 16.72
CA THR A 556 -39.05 -15.59 17.76
C THR A 556 -38.44 -15.47 19.14
N GLN A 557 -37.16 -15.83 19.30
CA GLN A 557 -36.44 -15.82 20.58
C GLN A 557 -34.96 -15.53 20.37
N THR A 558 -34.34 -14.82 21.30
CA THR A 558 -32.88 -14.63 21.38
C THR A 558 -32.44 -14.82 22.82
N GLN A 559 -31.39 -15.61 23.05
CA GLN A 559 -30.85 -15.83 24.39
C GLN A 559 -29.36 -16.14 24.34
N TYR A 560 -28.63 -15.70 25.36
CA TYR A 560 -27.25 -16.12 25.60
C TYR A 560 -27.19 -17.13 26.74
N PHE A 561 -26.21 -18.02 26.67
CA PHE A 561 -25.96 -19.03 27.69
C PHE A 561 -24.49 -19.00 28.06
N ASP A 562 -24.18 -18.56 29.29
CA ASP A 562 -22.80 -18.49 29.78
C ASP A 562 -22.22 -19.90 29.93
N MET A 563 -21.25 -20.22 29.08
CA MET A 563 -20.56 -21.52 29.05
C MET A 563 -19.24 -21.50 29.84
N TYR A 564 -18.95 -20.43 30.58
CA TYR A 564 -17.77 -20.31 31.42
C TYR A 564 -18.14 -20.37 32.92
N GLU A 565 -19.24 -19.71 33.30
CA GLU A 565 -19.79 -19.70 34.65
C GLU A 565 -21.23 -20.26 34.72
N GLY A 566 -21.59 -20.88 35.85
CA GLY A 566 -22.90 -21.51 36.05
C GLY A 566 -23.04 -22.90 35.42
N ASP A 567 -24.27 -23.43 35.38
CA ASP A 567 -24.62 -24.69 34.71
C ASP A 567 -25.75 -24.44 33.70
N ASN A 568 -25.37 -23.88 32.55
CA ASN A 568 -26.32 -23.42 31.53
C ASN A 568 -26.48 -24.40 30.36
N SER A 569 -25.76 -25.53 30.35
CA SER A 569 -25.85 -26.54 29.28
C SER A 569 -27.26 -27.17 29.18
N GLY A 570 -27.87 -27.48 30.32
CA GLY A 570 -29.25 -28.00 30.39
C GLY A 570 -30.28 -26.99 29.88
N PRO A 571 -30.31 -25.76 30.42
CA PRO A 571 -31.16 -24.67 29.91
C PRO A 571 -30.98 -24.40 28.41
N MET A 572 -29.75 -24.36 27.91
CA MET A 572 -29.47 -24.19 26.48
C MET A 572 -30.03 -25.33 25.64
N THR A 573 -29.86 -26.57 26.11
CA THR A 573 -30.40 -27.75 25.43
C THR A 573 -31.93 -27.70 25.40
N ALA A 574 -32.58 -27.28 26.48
CA ALA A 574 -34.03 -27.08 26.53
C ALA A 574 -34.48 -25.97 25.56
N PHE A 575 -33.75 -24.86 25.49
CA PHE A 575 -34.03 -23.77 24.55
C PHE A 575 -33.99 -24.23 23.09
N ILE A 576 -32.96 -24.99 22.71
CA ILE A 576 -32.82 -25.59 21.37
C ILE A 576 -33.94 -26.61 21.10
N LYS A 577 -34.23 -27.49 22.07
CA LYS A 577 -35.28 -28.51 21.94
C LYS A 577 -36.69 -27.92 21.90
N ASN A 578 -36.93 -26.78 22.53
CA ASN A 578 -38.22 -26.09 22.54
C ASN A 578 -38.42 -25.16 21.33
N ALA A 579 -37.40 -24.94 20.50
CA ALA A 579 -37.56 -24.20 19.26
C ALA A 579 -38.68 -24.82 18.39
N PRO A 580 -39.64 -24.06 17.86
CA PRO A 580 -40.69 -24.62 17.02
C PRO A 580 -40.14 -25.33 15.77
N GLU A 581 -40.86 -26.33 15.27
CA GLU A 581 -40.56 -26.90 13.95
C GLU A 581 -40.59 -25.83 12.86
N ARG A 582 -39.77 -26.02 11.81
CA ARG A 582 -39.50 -25.02 10.77
C ARG A 582 -38.93 -23.71 11.33
N SER A 583 -37.87 -23.85 12.13
CA SER A 583 -37.08 -22.71 12.61
C SER A 583 -35.63 -22.79 12.15
N LEU A 584 -35.01 -21.64 11.95
CA LEU A 584 -33.57 -21.47 11.84
C LEU A 584 -33.00 -21.17 13.22
N LEU A 585 -31.90 -21.83 13.57
CA LEU A 585 -31.15 -21.57 14.79
C LEU A 585 -29.79 -21.01 14.40
N LEU A 586 -29.54 -19.75 14.75
CA LEU A 586 -28.30 -19.04 14.46
C LEU A 586 -27.49 -18.93 15.74
N MET A 587 -26.30 -19.51 15.79
CA MET A 587 -25.48 -19.63 16.99
C MET A 587 -24.11 -19.00 16.79
N VAL A 588 -23.65 -18.20 17.75
CA VAL A 588 -22.32 -17.57 17.76
C VAL A 588 -21.71 -17.60 19.15
N THR A 589 -20.40 -17.81 19.25
CA THR A 589 -19.68 -17.70 20.52
C THR A 589 -19.20 -16.30 20.80
N HIS A 590 -19.23 -15.88 22.07
CA HIS A 590 -18.57 -14.67 22.54
C HIS A 590 -17.79 -14.98 23.83
N ASP A 591 -16.57 -14.46 23.93
CA ASP A 591 -15.59 -14.77 24.97
C ASP A 591 -15.24 -16.29 25.08
N ASP A 592 -15.98 -17.09 25.85
CA ASP A 592 -15.79 -18.54 25.92
C ASP A 592 -17.11 -19.31 25.85
N GLY A 593 -17.22 -20.17 24.83
CA GLY A 593 -18.39 -21.02 24.58
C GLY A 593 -18.25 -22.48 25.00
N SER A 594 -17.17 -22.87 25.70
CA SER A 594 -16.77 -24.28 25.77
C SER A 594 -16.49 -24.83 27.17
N THR A 595 -16.04 -24.02 28.14
CA THR A 595 -15.48 -24.51 29.41
C THR A 595 -16.43 -25.42 30.19
N ARG A 596 -17.71 -25.06 30.23
CA ARG A 596 -18.78 -25.79 30.94
C ARG A 596 -19.84 -26.35 29.99
N LEU A 597 -19.50 -26.46 28.70
CA LEU A 597 -20.37 -27.06 27.70
C LEU A 597 -20.36 -28.59 27.85
N LYS A 598 -21.44 -29.14 28.41
CA LYS A 598 -21.58 -30.58 28.68
C LYS A 598 -21.87 -31.37 27.40
N ASN A 599 -21.49 -32.65 27.40
CA ASN A 599 -21.66 -33.54 26.25
C ASN A 599 -23.11 -33.63 25.76
N ASP A 600 -24.09 -33.64 26.67
CA ASP A 600 -25.51 -33.73 26.31
C ASP A 600 -25.96 -32.55 25.44
N ALA A 601 -25.41 -31.35 25.71
CA ALA A 601 -25.66 -30.15 24.93
C ALA A 601 -24.91 -30.18 23.59
N LYS A 602 -23.67 -30.70 23.58
CA LYS A 602 -22.91 -30.94 22.34
C LYS A 602 -23.65 -31.90 21.42
N SER A 603 -24.14 -33.03 21.95
CA SER A 603 -24.93 -34.02 21.21
C SER A 603 -26.24 -33.43 20.66
N ALA A 604 -26.88 -32.50 21.39
CA ALA A 604 -28.07 -31.82 20.90
C ALA A 604 -27.79 -30.89 19.71
N ILE A 605 -26.64 -30.21 19.70
CA ILE A 605 -26.19 -29.35 18.59
C ILE A 605 -25.67 -30.20 17.41
N GLU A 606 -24.98 -31.30 17.68
CA GLU A 606 -24.52 -32.27 16.69
C GLU A 606 -25.71 -32.92 15.97
N ALA A 607 -26.80 -33.21 16.67
CA ALA A 607 -28.05 -33.68 16.06
C ALA A 607 -28.71 -32.68 15.11
N LEU A 608 -28.35 -31.38 15.17
CA LEU A 608 -28.75 -30.36 14.20
C LEU A 608 -27.79 -30.26 12.99
N GLY A 609 -26.77 -31.12 12.95
CA GLY A 609 -25.83 -31.26 11.84
C GLY A 609 -24.52 -30.48 12.01
N SER A 610 -24.16 -30.09 13.23
CA SER A 610 -22.82 -29.56 13.53
C SER A 610 -21.77 -30.67 13.46
N LYS A 611 -20.65 -30.39 12.82
CA LYS A 611 -19.47 -31.26 12.71
C LYS A 611 -18.36 -30.85 13.67
N GLU A 612 -18.35 -29.60 14.15
CA GLU A 612 -17.25 -29.04 14.95
C GLU A 612 -17.58 -28.83 16.43
N ILE A 613 -18.84 -28.97 16.87
CA ILE A 613 -19.22 -28.71 18.27
C ILE A 613 -18.48 -29.61 19.28
N GLN A 614 -18.14 -30.84 18.88
CA GLN A 614 -17.36 -31.75 19.70
C GLN A 614 -15.90 -31.29 19.85
N ASN A 615 -15.37 -30.60 18.83
CA ASN A 615 -13.99 -30.11 18.77
C ASN A 615 -13.79 -28.78 19.49
N MET A 616 -14.85 -28.16 20.01
CA MET A 616 -14.77 -26.87 20.72
C MET A 616 -13.82 -26.92 21.92
N ARG A 617 -12.87 -25.98 21.93
CA ARG A 617 -11.86 -25.78 23.00
C ARG A 617 -12.06 -24.42 23.66
N PHE A 618 -11.40 -24.23 24.81
CA PHE A 618 -11.39 -22.95 25.53
C PHE A 618 -11.19 -21.76 24.58
N ARG A 619 -12.13 -20.82 24.61
CA ARG A 619 -12.16 -19.59 23.78
C ARG A 619 -12.13 -19.80 22.27
N SER A 620 -12.57 -20.96 21.78
CA SER A 620 -12.75 -21.15 20.34
C SER A 620 -13.81 -20.18 19.82
N SER A 621 -13.50 -19.49 18.73
CA SER A 621 -14.47 -18.77 17.92
C SER A 621 -15.26 -19.78 17.09
N TRP A 622 -16.58 -19.80 17.24
CA TRP A 622 -17.46 -20.73 16.56
C TRP A 622 -18.77 -20.05 16.13
N VAL A 623 -19.20 -20.36 14.92
CA VAL A 623 -20.47 -19.90 14.35
C VAL A 623 -21.16 -21.06 13.67
N PHE A 624 -22.48 -21.16 13.84
CA PHE A 624 -23.27 -22.27 13.31
C PHE A 624 -24.68 -21.85 12.94
N LEU A 625 -25.12 -22.29 11.77
CA LEU A 625 -26.47 -22.15 11.25
C LEU A 625 -27.11 -23.55 11.14
N ALA A 626 -28.13 -23.76 11.96
CA ALA A 626 -28.95 -24.96 11.95
C ALA A 626 -30.37 -24.69 11.45
N ALA A 627 -31.01 -25.73 10.94
CA ALA A 627 -32.43 -25.77 10.66
C ALA A 627 -33.09 -26.89 11.46
N LYS A 628 -34.28 -26.61 11.99
CA LYS A 628 -35.09 -27.58 12.74
C LYS A 628 -36.32 -27.95 11.93
N GLY A 629 -36.50 -29.24 11.69
CA GLY A 629 -37.64 -29.79 10.95
C GLY A 629 -37.50 -29.78 9.42
N PHE A 630 -36.32 -29.41 8.91
CA PHE A 630 -35.99 -29.45 7.48
C PHE A 630 -34.47 -29.40 7.28
N GLN A 631 -34.01 -29.73 6.07
CA GLN A 631 -32.59 -29.66 5.70
C GLN A 631 -32.30 -28.36 4.94
N LEU A 632 -31.16 -27.76 5.25
CA LEU A 632 -30.62 -26.64 4.48
C LEU A 632 -29.80 -27.18 3.31
N PRO A 633 -29.74 -26.46 2.18
CA PRO A 633 -28.93 -26.89 1.04
C PRO A 633 -27.45 -27.10 1.40
N ASP A 634 -26.84 -28.14 0.82
CA ASP A 634 -25.45 -28.52 1.11
C ASP A 634 -24.42 -27.47 0.68
N TYR A 635 -24.78 -26.60 -0.27
CA TYR A 635 -23.91 -25.51 -0.73
C TYR A 635 -23.79 -24.36 0.28
N LEU A 636 -24.66 -24.28 1.30
CA LEU A 636 -24.58 -23.23 2.31
C LEU A 636 -23.44 -23.51 3.29
N GLN A 637 -22.59 -22.52 3.53
CA GLN A 637 -21.63 -22.59 4.62
C GLN A 637 -22.37 -22.45 5.95
N ARG A 638 -22.57 -23.58 6.62
CA ARG A 638 -23.36 -23.66 7.86
C ARG A 638 -22.55 -23.61 9.13
N GLU A 639 -21.25 -23.85 9.07
CA GLU A 639 -20.40 -23.91 10.26
C GLU A 639 -18.99 -23.42 9.95
N LYS A 640 -18.37 -22.76 10.93
CA LYS A 640 -16.95 -22.44 10.90
C LYS A 640 -16.43 -22.42 12.33
N ILE A 641 -15.16 -22.80 12.52
CA ILE A 641 -14.48 -22.78 13.82
C ILE A 641 -13.07 -22.21 13.68
N ASN A 642 -12.59 -21.55 14.71
CA ASN A 642 -11.20 -21.14 14.88
C ASN A 642 -10.81 -21.29 16.35
N HIS A 643 -9.83 -22.14 16.64
CA HIS A 643 -9.45 -22.45 18.02
C HIS A 643 -8.50 -21.41 18.60
N SER A 644 -8.61 -21.16 19.91
CA SER A 644 -7.64 -20.35 20.62
C SER A 644 -6.28 -21.07 20.65
N ASP A 645 -5.24 -20.37 20.23
CA ASP A 645 -3.85 -20.82 20.21
C ASP A 645 -2.95 -19.64 20.61
N ASN A 646 -2.23 -19.77 21.71
CA ASN A 646 -1.41 -18.69 22.28
C ASN A 646 -0.39 -18.10 21.28
N ALA A 647 0.04 -18.86 20.27
CA ALA A 647 0.96 -18.36 19.25
C ALA A 647 0.27 -17.65 18.08
N LYS A 648 -1.02 -17.90 17.85
CA LYS A 648 -1.78 -17.43 16.67
C LYS A 648 -2.99 -16.56 17.01
N ASN A 649 -3.24 -16.36 18.30
CA ASN A 649 -4.34 -15.55 18.79
C ASN A 649 -4.17 -14.10 18.34
N ARG A 650 -5.22 -13.57 17.71
CA ARG A 650 -5.29 -12.18 17.24
C ARG A 650 -5.48 -11.19 18.40
N TYR A 651 -6.12 -11.65 19.47
CA TYR A 651 -6.39 -10.89 20.68
C TYR A 651 -5.80 -11.61 21.88
N SER A 652 -5.64 -10.92 23.03
CA SER A 652 -4.93 -11.42 24.22
C SER A 652 -5.54 -12.71 24.82
N GLY A 653 -5.29 -13.85 24.19
CA GLY A 653 -5.86 -15.16 24.53
C GLY A 653 -7.15 -15.53 23.77
N TRP A 654 -7.53 -14.81 22.71
CA TRP A 654 -8.65 -15.18 21.82
C TRP A 654 -8.21 -15.22 20.35
N PRO A 655 -8.74 -16.18 19.57
CA PRO A 655 -8.47 -16.27 18.14
C PRO A 655 -9.19 -15.15 17.37
N ALA A 656 -8.82 -14.96 16.10
CA ALA A 656 -9.54 -14.05 15.22
C ALA A 656 -11.02 -14.46 15.07
N GLU A 657 -11.90 -13.46 14.97
CA GLU A 657 -13.32 -13.70 14.71
C GLU A 657 -13.50 -14.44 13.40
N ILE A 658 -14.55 -15.25 13.37
CA ILE A 658 -14.96 -15.93 12.16
C ILE A 658 -16.37 -15.50 11.80
N GLN A 659 -16.62 -15.49 10.50
CA GLN A 659 -17.93 -15.21 9.96
C GLN A 659 -18.36 -16.27 8.97
N ILE A 660 -19.67 -16.49 8.95
CA ILE A 660 -20.38 -17.13 7.84
C ILE A 660 -21.53 -16.22 7.43
N GLU A 661 -21.72 -16.07 6.13
CA GLU A 661 -22.78 -15.25 5.56
C GLU A 661 -23.30 -15.94 4.31
N GLY A 662 -24.58 -15.73 3.99
CA GLY A 662 -25.19 -16.40 2.86
C GLY A 662 -26.68 -16.12 2.73
N CYS A 663 -27.29 -16.77 1.74
CA CYS A 663 -28.68 -16.58 1.36
C CYS A 663 -29.45 -17.88 1.50
N ILE A 664 -30.34 -17.96 2.49
CA ILE A 664 -31.14 -19.16 2.79
C ILE A 664 -32.40 -19.13 1.91
N PRO A 665 -32.65 -20.12 1.05
CA PRO A 665 -33.90 -20.19 0.28
C PRO A 665 -35.14 -20.16 1.18
N ARG A 666 -36.21 -19.47 0.78
CA ARG A 666 -37.49 -19.42 1.51
C ARG A 666 -38.37 -20.66 1.27
N LYS A 667 -38.00 -21.47 0.28
CA LYS A 667 -38.61 -22.76 -0.02
C LYS A 667 -37.57 -23.84 0.24
N PRO A 668 -37.86 -24.87 1.06
CA PRO A 668 -36.95 -25.98 1.21
C PRO A 668 -36.81 -26.69 -0.13
N SER A 669 -35.58 -27.08 -0.48
CA SER A 669 -35.31 -28.03 -1.56
C SER A 669 -35.77 -29.43 -1.19
#